data_AF-A0A5C7PH81-F1
#
_entry.id   AF-A0A5C7PH81-F1
#
_cell.length_a   1.000
_cell.length_b   1.000
_cell.length_c   1.000
_cell.angle_alpha   90.00
_cell.angle_beta   90.00
_cell.angle_gamma   90.00
#
_symmetry.space_group_name_H-M   'P 1'
#
loop_
_entity.id
_entity.type
_entity.pdbx_description
1 polymer ?
#
loop_
_entity_poly.entity_id
_entity_poly.type
_entity_poly.pdbx_seq_one_letter_code
_entity_poly.pdbx_strand_id
1 'polypeptide(L)'
;MWWLARSTPAGDPGWPGPLAGAAAAGLAIWRDVSRPASAPPRRADRQLHCALQVSRSVARSRHRGKGAAVGRRWRFGAFELAVDERRLLADGRPVPLGGRAFDLLCVLAEHADRVVSKDELFARVWPGLVVEDNNLTVQVSALRRVLGTGAITNLPGRGYRLVLSVQLASDDALPAAMAAAVAPAAAPPAASPVAALPGFDERVRLAAVPTSVWLALPPQADAGAMLALSGCAQLHGGQPVATPAGAGSRLCGFTNLRAALDCAAALHTRPPGGWRLAVLPADTVDAATAVALAASAAPGTTLLSESVAASVIPQVDGELGETGSHDRAPHGLASRCFLLTPPMSLSPAPLQSVPAERLKPVVAVLPFSLHGAAAGALPLGDILTDQLIGALSRGDTLHVISRLSTSVFRDTVLPLRTIAASLGAHYVVSGRLWASAGRLQVQVELADAHTGQVLWAEALGDHEDAVLRMDSQLVQTVMAGVLRALFTDALRAVRGQPLPDLASHALLLAAVHLLYRTSPRDFGLARDALQTLRSRAPTHAAPLAWLARWHLTRVVLRWSDDPAADGRAALDLAQQALDLDPDSALAMTMLGNVHTSHLRDLQRAEWLYDQALAANPNESLAWLAKGNALAFRGEGSEALRHTQHALSLSPLDPSRHFYLGIQASAALTAGDLDRAVEAARATIRLNFQHLSAHRVLAIALSLLGRRHEAQAAGRGLLTLDPTINVQDWLRESPGASTAVAQRYAQALLDAGVPAARAG
;
A
#
# COMPACT_ATOMS: atom_id res chain seq x y z
N MET A 1 29.05 19.80 17.50
CA MET A 1 29.70 20.15 18.77
C MET A 1 28.64 20.69 19.72
N TRP A 2 28.48 20.03 20.88
CA TRP A 2 27.95 20.54 22.17
C TRP A 2 26.41 20.74 22.28
N TRP A 3 25.68 19.78 22.88
CA TRP A 3 25.33 19.52 24.32
C TRP A 3 24.02 20.24 24.74
N LEU A 4 22.89 19.55 24.98
CA LEU A 4 22.41 18.89 26.23
C LEU A 4 22.26 19.83 27.44
N ALA A 5 21.01 19.97 27.94
CA ALA A 5 20.56 20.08 29.36
C ALA A 5 19.19 20.82 29.40
N ARG A 6 18.06 20.12 29.46
CA ARG A 6 17.31 19.76 30.70
C ARG A 6 17.26 20.85 31.77
N SER A 7 16.11 21.50 31.78
CA SER A 7 15.45 22.30 32.81
C SER A 7 15.14 21.51 34.09
N THR A 8 15.10 22.23 35.23
CA THR A 8 14.00 22.34 36.24
C THR A 8 14.58 22.76 37.60
N PRO A 9 13.77 23.20 38.60
CA PRO A 9 12.57 24.04 38.56
C PRO A 9 12.50 25.09 39.71
N ALA A 10 11.34 25.77 39.81
CA ALA A 10 10.69 26.33 41.01
C ALA A 10 10.77 27.84 41.23
N GLY A 11 9.58 28.45 41.41
CA GLY A 11 9.40 29.74 42.08
C GLY A 11 8.45 30.73 41.39
N ASP A 12 7.14 30.48 41.45
CA ASP A 12 6.12 31.55 41.52
C ASP A 12 6.30 32.33 42.86
N PRO A 13 5.68 33.50 43.16
CA PRO A 13 4.64 34.24 42.42
C PRO A 13 4.84 35.79 42.37
N GLY A 14 3.99 36.52 41.62
CA GLY A 14 3.84 37.97 41.84
C GLY A 14 3.22 38.80 40.71
N TRP A 15 1.88 38.85 40.68
CA TRP A 15 1.11 39.97 40.08
C TRP A 15 1.29 41.25 40.94
N PRO A 16 1.02 42.51 40.49
CA PRO A 16 0.00 42.89 39.49
C PRO A 16 0.28 44.10 38.55
N GLY A 17 -0.41 44.11 37.40
CA GLY A 17 -1.14 45.31 36.90
C GLY A 17 -0.34 46.51 36.32
N PRO A 18 -1.05 47.54 35.82
CA PRO A 18 -1.31 47.71 34.39
C PRO A 18 -0.90 49.09 33.85
N LEU A 19 -0.61 49.22 32.56
CA LEU A 19 -0.72 50.51 31.87
C LEU A 19 -1.25 50.35 30.44
N ALA A 20 -2.42 50.92 30.24
CA ALA A 20 -3.04 51.22 28.96
C ALA A 20 -2.42 52.49 28.35
N GLY A 21 -2.48 52.60 27.02
CA GLY A 21 -2.76 53.90 26.40
C GLY A 21 -1.91 54.30 25.18
N ALA A 22 -2.65 54.70 24.14
CA ALA A 22 -2.30 55.57 23.00
C ALA A 22 -1.48 54.95 21.85
N ALA A 23 -2.05 54.69 20.66
CA ALA A 23 -2.74 55.54 19.68
C ALA A 23 -1.79 56.26 18.68
N ALA A 24 -1.85 55.77 17.43
CA ALA A 24 -2.00 56.47 16.14
C ALA A 24 -1.04 57.62 15.72
N ALA A 25 -0.42 57.43 14.55
CA ALA A 25 -0.29 58.35 13.39
C ALA A 25 0.84 57.82 12.47
N GLY A 26 0.87 57.89 11.14
CA GLY A 26 0.03 58.44 10.06
C GLY A 26 0.64 57.93 8.72
N LEU A 27 -0.16 57.70 7.67
CA LEU A 27 -0.29 58.50 6.42
C LEU A 27 1.04 58.85 5.71
N ALA A 28 1.22 58.91 4.38
CA ALA A 28 0.54 58.54 3.14
C ALA A 28 1.25 59.35 2.02
N ILE A 29 1.62 58.81 0.86
CA ILE A 29 1.91 59.62 -0.37
C ILE A 29 1.48 58.86 -1.67
N TRP A 30 0.39 59.37 -2.29
CA TRP A 30 -0.02 59.58 -3.72
C TRP A 30 0.18 58.50 -4.83
N ARG A 31 -0.84 58.05 -5.62
CA ARG A 31 -1.74 58.65 -6.68
C ARG A 31 -1.00 59.19 -7.92
N ASP A 32 -1.42 59.09 -9.19
CA ASP A 32 -2.36 58.32 -10.05
C ASP A 32 -2.15 58.86 -11.51
N VAL A 33 -2.80 58.23 -12.51
CA VAL A 33 -3.12 58.69 -13.89
C VAL A 33 -2.20 58.25 -15.05
N SER A 34 -2.70 57.31 -15.87
CA SER A 34 -3.00 57.48 -17.33
C SER A 34 -3.39 56.16 -18.04
N ARG A 35 -4.53 56.15 -18.74
CA ARG A 35 -4.89 55.29 -19.92
C ARG A 35 -4.93 56.22 -21.16
N PRO A 36 -4.89 55.79 -22.46
CA PRO A 36 -5.42 54.52 -23.05
C PRO A 36 -4.65 53.92 -24.27
N ALA A 37 -5.14 52.77 -24.81
CA ALA A 37 -5.34 52.41 -26.25
C ALA A 37 -4.94 50.96 -26.71
N SER A 38 -5.97 50.21 -27.14
CA SER A 38 -6.10 49.22 -28.24
C SER A 38 -5.25 47.92 -28.40
N ALA A 39 -5.90 46.77 -28.10
CA ALA A 39 -6.01 45.45 -28.83
C ALA A 39 -4.76 44.62 -29.26
N PRO A 40 -4.81 43.25 -29.42
CA PRO A 40 -5.98 42.34 -29.49
C PRO A 40 -5.95 41.11 -28.52
N PRO A 41 -7.04 40.30 -28.41
CA PRO A 41 -7.15 39.22 -27.42
C PRO A 41 -6.47 37.91 -27.87
N ARG A 42 -5.81 37.23 -26.91
CA ARG A 42 -5.20 35.90 -27.09
C ARG A 42 -6.22 34.78 -26.84
N ARG A 43 -6.12 33.74 -27.67
CA ARG A 43 -6.86 32.46 -27.66
C ARG A 43 -6.86 31.78 -26.27
N ALA A 44 -7.87 32.04 -25.45
CA ALA A 44 -8.20 31.19 -24.29
C ALA A 44 -9.72 31.08 -24.02
N ASP A 45 -10.56 31.91 -24.64
CA ASP A 45 -12.00 31.97 -24.35
C ASP A 45 -12.92 31.14 -25.26
N ARG A 46 -12.39 30.20 -26.06
CA ARG A 46 -13.21 29.33 -26.92
C ARG A 46 -13.49 27.92 -26.40
N GLN A 47 -12.92 27.51 -25.27
CA GLN A 47 -13.22 26.19 -24.66
C GLN A 47 -14.21 26.25 -23.48
N LEU A 48 -14.48 27.43 -22.91
CA LEU A 48 -15.39 27.57 -21.76
C LEU A 48 -16.85 27.89 -22.14
N HIS A 49 -17.15 28.24 -23.40
CA HIS A 49 -18.52 28.55 -23.83
C HIS A 49 -19.29 27.36 -24.43
N CYS A 50 -18.62 26.25 -24.78
CA CYS A 50 -19.27 25.05 -25.31
C CYS A 50 -19.67 24.04 -24.21
N ALA A 51 -19.13 24.17 -22.99
CA ALA A 51 -19.40 23.27 -21.86
C ALA A 51 -20.59 23.71 -20.97
N LEU A 52 -21.09 24.95 -21.12
CA LEU A 52 -22.18 25.50 -20.29
C LEU A 52 -23.55 25.54 -20.98
N GLN A 53 -23.68 25.09 -22.24
CA GLN A 53 -24.97 24.93 -22.92
C GLN A 53 -25.52 23.49 -22.93
N VAL A 54 -24.72 22.47 -22.59
CA VAL A 54 -25.19 21.07 -22.49
C VAL A 54 -25.80 20.75 -21.11
N SER A 55 -25.50 21.54 -20.07
CA SER A 55 -26.02 21.32 -18.71
C SER A 55 -27.43 21.92 -18.44
N ARG A 56 -28.07 22.56 -19.43
CA ARG A 56 -29.43 23.12 -19.30
C ARG A 56 -30.53 22.32 -20.01
N SER A 57 -30.21 21.25 -20.74
CA SER A 57 -31.22 20.37 -21.37
C SER A 57 -31.55 19.10 -20.57
N VAL A 58 -30.76 18.74 -19.56
CA VAL A 58 -31.01 17.54 -18.72
C VAL A 58 -31.84 17.86 -17.46
N ALA A 59 -32.00 19.14 -17.09
CA ALA A 59 -32.73 19.56 -15.89
C ALA A 59 -34.26 19.79 -16.09
N ARG A 60 -34.84 19.39 -17.24
CA ARG A 60 -36.27 19.64 -17.55
C ARG A 60 -37.17 18.41 -17.73
N SER A 61 -36.75 17.20 -17.33
CA SER A 61 -37.64 16.02 -17.38
C SER A 61 -38.06 15.42 -16.02
N ARG A 62 -37.70 16.01 -14.87
CA ARG A 62 -38.01 15.43 -13.54
C ARG A 62 -39.37 15.79 -12.91
N HIS A 63 -40.32 16.28 -13.69
CA HIS A 63 -41.72 16.38 -13.25
C HIS A 63 -42.68 15.93 -14.35
N ARG A 64 -42.92 14.61 -14.42
CA ARG A 64 -44.15 14.01 -14.93
C ARG A 64 -44.27 12.55 -14.48
N GLY A 65 -45.32 12.26 -13.71
CA GLY A 65 -45.97 10.95 -13.62
C GLY A 65 -45.31 9.88 -12.74
N LYS A 66 -46.00 9.51 -11.64
CA LYS A 66 -45.92 8.17 -11.04
C LYS A 66 -46.28 7.14 -12.12
N GLY A 67 -45.32 6.33 -12.55
CA GLY A 67 -45.49 5.13 -13.36
C GLY A 67 -44.33 4.19 -13.03
N ALA A 68 -44.63 2.91 -12.79
CA ALA A 68 -43.63 1.91 -12.41
C ALA A 68 -42.46 1.90 -13.41
N ALA A 69 -41.23 2.07 -12.93
CA ALA A 69 -40.04 2.00 -13.77
C ALA A 69 -39.83 0.54 -14.20
N VAL A 70 -40.17 0.27 -15.47
CA VAL A 70 -39.92 -0.99 -16.17
C VAL A 70 -38.41 -1.11 -16.39
N GLY A 71 -37.79 -2.17 -15.87
CA GLY A 71 -36.33 -2.32 -15.84
C GLY A 71 -35.74 -2.86 -17.14
N ARG A 72 -34.58 -2.35 -17.59
CA ARG A 72 -33.87 -2.85 -18.78
C ARG A 72 -33.12 -4.14 -18.46
N ARG A 73 -33.54 -5.23 -19.10
CA ARG A 73 -32.90 -6.56 -19.00
C ARG A 73 -32.43 -7.03 -20.37
N TRP A 74 -31.15 -7.41 -20.45
CA TRP A 74 -30.58 -8.04 -21.63
C TRP A 74 -30.33 -9.53 -21.36
N ARG A 75 -30.71 -10.40 -22.28
CA ARG A 75 -30.42 -11.84 -22.23
C ARG A 75 -29.45 -12.22 -23.33
N PHE A 76 -28.43 -12.99 -23.01
CA PHE A 76 -27.50 -13.55 -23.99
C PHE A 76 -27.03 -14.94 -23.52
N GLY A 77 -27.60 -15.99 -24.13
CA GLY A 77 -27.38 -17.37 -23.72
C GLY A 77 -27.93 -17.66 -22.32
N ALA A 78 -27.11 -18.27 -21.46
CA ALA A 78 -27.44 -18.55 -20.05
C ALA A 78 -27.44 -17.29 -19.16
N PHE A 79 -27.04 -16.13 -19.69
CA PHE A 79 -26.84 -14.92 -18.91
C PHE A 79 -27.98 -13.92 -19.05
N GLU A 80 -28.40 -13.34 -17.93
CA GLU A 80 -29.33 -12.22 -17.85
C GLU A 80 -28.67 -11.05 -17.13
N LEU A 81 -28.52 -9.93 -17.85
CA LEU A 81 -27.96 -8.68 -17.35
C LEU A 81 -29.09 -7.73 -16.96
N ALA A 82 -29.32 -7.59 -15.65
CA ALA A 82 -30.28 -6.65 -15.08
C ALA A 82 -29.56 -5.32 -14.77
N VAL A 83 -29.73 -4.34 -15.66
CA VAL A 83 -28.98 -3.07 -15.63
C VAL A 83 -29.35 -2.25 -14.39
N ASP A 84 -30.64 -2.16 -14.07
CA ASP A 84 -31.14 -1.35 -12.96
C ASP A 84 -30.82 -1.96 -11.59
N GLU A 85 -30.72 -3.29 -11.52
CA GLU A 85 -30.32 -4.02 -10.30
C GLU A 85 -28.80 -4.14 -10.16
N ARG A 86 -28.04 -3.74 -11.19
CA ARG A 86 -26.60 -3.95 -11.32
C ARG A 86 -26.17 -5.40 -11.08
N ARG A 87 -26.92 -6.35 -11.65
CA ARG A 87 -26.68 -7.80 -11.47
C ARG A 87 -26.55 -8.52 -12.79
N LEU A 88 -25.58 -9.42 -12.84
CA LEU A 88 -25.49 -10.45 -13.87
C LEU A 88 -25.99 -11.75 -13.25
N LEU A 89 -26.94 -12.40 -13.89
CA LEU A 89 -27.44 -13.72 -13.54
C LEU A 89 -26.91 -14.72 -14.58
N ALA A 90 -26.50 -15.92 -14.15
CA ALA A 90 -26.26 -17.07 -15.01
C ALA A 90 -27.20 -18.19 -14.56
N ASP A 91 -28.06 -18.68 -15.45
CA ASP A 91 -29.10 -19.68 -15.14
C ASP A 91 -29.97 -19.29 -13.92
N GLY A 92 -30.31 -17.99 -13.83
CA GLY A 92 -31.09 -17.43 -12.72
C GLY A 92 -30.32 -17.22 -11.41
N ARG A 93 -29.02 -17.59 -11.35
CA ARG A 93 -28.17 -17.39 -10.17
C ARG A 93 -27.27 -16.16 -10.30
N PRO A 94 -27.08 -15.35 -9.25
CA PRO A 94 -26.25 -14.15 -9.33
C PRO A 94 -24.78 -14.51 -9.49
N VAL A 95 -24.12 -13.93 -10.48
CA VAL A 95 -22.69 -14.06 -10.70
C VAL A 95 -21.98 -12.78 -10.24
N PRO A 96 -21.01 -12.87 -9.31
CA PRO A 96 -20.29 -11.70 -8.84
C PRO A 96 -19.43 -11.12 -9.97
N LEU A 97 -19.66 -9.85 -10.28
CA LEU A 97 -18.90 -9.10 -11.28
C LEU A 97 -18.44 -7.77 -10.69
N GLY A 98 -17.17 -7.41 -10.90
CA GLY A 98 -16.63 -6.11 -10.45
C GLY A 98 -17.34 -4.94 -11.12
N GLY A 99 -17.48 -3.81 -10.42
CA GLY A 99 -18.29 -2.68 -10.89
C GLY A 99 -17.88 -2.14 -12.27
N ARG A 100 -16.59 -2.03 -12.55
CA ARG A 100 -16.08 -1.59 -13.87
C ARG A 100 -16.25 -2.65 -14.96
N ALA A 101 -16.05 -3.93 -14.63
CA ALA A 101 -16.37 -5.01 -15.56
C ALA A 101 -17.87 -5.05 -15.90
N PHE A 102 -18.75 -4.74 -14.92
CA PHE A 102 -20.19 -4.60 -15.15
C PHE A 102 -20.51 -3.43 -16.08
N ASP A 103 -19.95 -2.24 -15.82
CA ASP A 103 -20.17 -1.07 -16.67
C ASP A 103 -19.65 -1.30 -18.09
N LEU A 104 -18.50 -1.98 -18.22
CA LEU A 104 -17.93 -2.40 -19.50
C LEU A 104 -18.85 -3.40 -20.23
N LEU A 105 -19.43 -4.37 -19.51
CA LEU A 105 -20.39 -5.31 -20.09
C LEU A 105 -21.67 -4.61 -20.54
N CYS A 106 -22.16 -3.61 -19.80
CA CYS A 106 -23.31 -2.81 -20.22
C CYS A 106 -23.05 -2.06 -21.53
N VAL A 107 -21.89 -1.42 -21.67
CA VAL A 107 -21.53 -0.70 -22.91
C VAL A 107 -21.39 -1.68 -24.08
N LEU A 108 -20.79 -2.84 -23.86
CA LEU A 108 -20.61 -3.87 -24.88
C LEU A 108 -21.94 -4.57 -25.26
N ALA A 109 -22.86 -4.76 -24.31
CA ALA A 109 -24.18 -5.32 -24.56
C ALA A 109 -25.11 -4.33 -25.29
N GLU A 110 -25.00 -3.04 -24.96
CA GLU A 110 -25.71 -1.95 -25.65
C GLU A 110 -25.29 -1.83 -27.13
N HIS A 111 -24.05 -2.22 -27.46
CA HIS A 111 -23.47 -2.10 -28.81
C HIS A 111 -22.99 -3.45 -29.38
N ALA A 112 -23.67 -4.55 -29.05
CA ALA A 112 -23.27 -5.89 -29.48
C ALA A 112 -23.25 -6.07 -31.01
N ASP A 113 -23.92 -5.19 -31.75
CA ASP A 113 -23.99 -5.13 -33.20
C ASP A 113 -22.69 -4.62 -33.87
N ARG A 114 -21.85 -3.86 -33.15
CA ARG A 114 -20.63 -3.25 -33.69
C ARG A 114 -19.40 -3.43 -32.81
N VAL A 115 -18.24 -3.03 -33.33
CA VAL A 115 -16.99 -2.93 -32.55
C VAL A 115 -16.99 -1.60 -31.81
N VAL A 116 -16.69 -1.63 -30.51
CA VAL A 116 -16.55 -0.44 -29.66
C VAL A 116 -15.06 -0.14 -29.49
N SER A 117 -14.63 1.08 -29.83
CA SER A 117 -13.21 1.46 -29.76
C SER A 117 -12.72 1.58 -28.32
N LYS A 118 -11.41 1.46 -28.11
CA LYS A 118 -10.81 1.65 -26.77
C LYS A 118 -11.15 3.03 -26.20
N ASP A 119 -11.03 4.08 -27.00
CA ASP A 119 -11.35 5.46 -26.58
C ASP A 119 -12.81 5.62 -26.17
N GLU A 120 -13.74 4.96 -26.86
CA GLU A 120 -15.16 4.97 -26.51
C GLU A 120 -15.44 4.21 -25.20
N LEU A 121 -14.77 3.06 -25.01
CA LEU A 121 -14.85 2.30 -23.76
C LEU A 121 -14.26 3.12 -22.60
N PHE A 122 -13.13 3.80 -22.81
CA PHE A 122 -12.54 4.68 -21.82
C PHE A 122 -13.44 5.87 -21.48
N ALA A 123 -13.98 6.55 -22.48
CA ALA A 123 -14.87 7.70 -22.27
C ALA A 123 -16.16 7.32 -21.53
N ARG A 124 -16.74 6.15 -21.81
CA ARG A 124 -18.01 5.71 -21.19
C ARG A 124 -17.84 5.03 -19.84
N VAL A 125 -16.83 4.16 -19.71
CA VAL A 125 -16.62 3.39 -18.48
C VAL A 125 -15.76 4.18 -17.48
N TRP A 126 -14.90 5.09 -17.92
CA TRP A 126 -14.02 5.92 -17.07
C TRP A 126 -14.09 7.42 -17.45
N PRO A 127 -15.27 8.07 -17.37
CA PRO A 127 -15.41 9.47 -17.77
C PRO A 127 -14.54 10.40 -16.92
N GLY A 128 -13.68 11.18 -17.57
CA GLY A 128 -12.83 12.18 -16.91
C GLY A 128 -11.64 11.61 -16.12
N LEU A 129 -11.32 10.32 -16.29
CA LEU A 129 -10.19 9.66 -15.65
C LEU A 129 -9.14 9.24 -16.70
N VAL A 130 -7.86 9.48 -16.43
CA VAL A 130 -6.76 8.93 -17.23
C VAL A 130 -6.46 7.54 -16.70
N VAL A 131 -6.63 6.51 -17.53
CA VAL A 131 -6.43 5.11 -17.17
C VAL A 131 -5.55 4.42 -18.20
N GLU A 132 -4.66 3.55 -17.73
CA GLU A 132 -3.77 2.78 -18.61
C GLU A 132 -4.51 1.65 -19.34
N ASP A 133 -4.01 1.29 -20.53
CA ASP A 133 -4.52 0.21 -21.38
C ASP A 133 -4.59 -1.16 -20.68
N ASN A 134 -3.74 -1.38 -19.67
CA ASN A 134 -3.74 -2.60 -18.87
C ASN A 134 -5.05 -2.76 -18.09
N ASN A 135 -5.69 -1.67 -17.64
CA ASN A 135 -6.94 -1.73 -16.88
C ASN A 135 -8.09 -2.31 -17.72
N LEU A 136 -8.20 -1.87 -18.98
CA LEU A 136 -9.17 -2.42 -19.93
C LEU A 136 -8.94 -3.92 -20.16
N THR A 137 -7.66 -4.33 -20.27
CA THR A 137 -7.27 -5.74 -20.46
C THR A 137 -7.65 -6.61 -19.26
N VAL A 138 -7.48 -6.11 -18.04
CA VAL A 138 -7.89 -6.78 -16.79
C VAL A 138 -9.41 -6.93 -16.72
N GLN A 139 -10.18 -5.88 -17.01
CA GLN A 139 -11.66 -5.95 -16.97
C GLN A 139 -12.22 -6.88 -18.05
N VAL A 140 -11.66 -6.87 -19.26
CA VAL A 140 -12.05 -7.81 -20.33
C VAL A 140 -11.69 -9.26 -19.94
N SER A 141 -10.56 -9.48 -19.27
CA SER A 141 -10.18 -10.81 -18.78
C SER A 141 -11.12 -11.30 -17.68
N ALA A 142 -11.55 -10.42 -16.77
CA ALA A 142 -12.56 -10.73 -15.76
C ALA A 142 -13.91 -11.12 -16.41
N LEU A 143 -14.32 -10.40 -17.46
CA LEU A 143 -15.54 -10.72 -18.21
C LEU A 143 -15.42 -12.06 -18.95
N ARG A 144 -14.29 -12.36 -19.59
CA ARG A 144 -14.05 -13.64 -20.27
C ARG A 144 -14.05 -14.83 -19.31
N ARG A 145 -13.59 -14.64 -18.07
CA ARG A 145 -13.65 -15.70 -17.04
C ARG A 145 -15.08 -16.05 -16.66
N VAL A 146 -15.99 -15.08 -16.73
CA VAL A 146 -17.40 -15.24 -16.37
C VAL A 146 -18.26 -15.69 -17.56
N LEU A 147 -18.07 -15.07 -18.72
CA LEU A 147 -18.90 -15.27 -19.92
C LEU A 147 -18.35 -16.32 -20.88
N GLY A 148 -17.12 -16.79 -20.66
CA GLY A 148 -16.37 -17.65 -21.57
C GLY A 148 -15.35 -16.87 -22.40
N THR A 149 -14.23 -17.52 -22.72
CA THR A 149 -13.08 -16.92 -23.43
C THR A 149 -13.42 -16.37 -24.81
N GLY A 150 -14.42 -16.97 -25.48
CA GLY A 150 -14.93 -16.54 -26.79
C GLY A 150 -16.05 -15.50 -26.77
N ALA A 151 -16.54 -15.09 -25.59
CA ALA A 151 -17.68 -14.17 -25.49
C ALA A 151 -17.37 -12.75 -25.97
N ILE A 152 -16.11 -12.30 -25.83
CA ILE A 152 -15.66 -10.96 -26.24
C ILE A 152 -14.45 -11.12 -27.16
N THR A 153 -14.55 -10.62 -28.38
CA THR A 153 -13.46 -10.62 -29.36
C THR A 153 -12.74 -9.28 -29.37
N ASN A 154 -11.40 -9.34 -29.39
CA ASN A 154 -10.53 -8.19 -29.57
C ASN A 154 -10.14 -8.10 -31.06
N LEU A 155 -10.38 -6.96 -31.69
CA LEU A 155 -9.87 -6.65 -33.02
C LEU A 155 -8.66 -5.71 -32.87
N PRO A 156 -7.43 -6.18 -33.13
CA PRO A 156 -6.21 -5.38 -32.98
C PRO A 156 -6.32 -4.02 -33.69
N GLY A 157 -6.02 -2.94 -32.97
CA GLY A 157 -6.09 -1.57 -33.47
C GLY A 157 -7.51 -1.00 -33.69
N ARG A 158 -8.58 -1.76 -33.39
CA ARG A 158 -9.98 -1.32 -33.59
C ARG A 158 -10.84 -1.32 -32.34
N GLY A 159 -10.68 -2.28 -31.43
CA GLY A 159 -11.42 -2.33 -30.16
C GLY A 159 -12.05 -3.69 -29.86
N TYR A 160 -13.14 -3.70 -29.10
CA TYR A 160 -13.77 -4.91 -28.56
C TYR A 160 -15.22 -5.07 -29.04
N ARG A 161 -15.67 -6.32 -29.18
CA ARG A 161 -17.06 -6.66 -29.53
C ARG A 161 -17.56 -7.84 -28.71
N LEU A 162 -18.79 -7.75 -28.21
CA LEU A 162 -19.51 -8.88 -27.61
C LEU A 162 -20.05 -9.78 -28.73
N VAL A 163 -19.68 -11.05 -28.72
CA VAL A 163 -20.05 -12.04 -29.76
C VAL A 163 -21.31 -12.82 -29.38
N LEU A 164 -21.71 -12.76 -28.11
CA LEU A 164 -22.94 -13.39 -27.64
C LEU A 164 -24.16 -12.67 -28.25
N SER A 165 -25.15 -13.44 -28.73
CA SER A 165 -26.39 -12.90 -29.28
C SER A 165 -27.22 -12.26 -28.17
N VAL A 166 -27.31 -10.92 -28.18
CA VAL A 166 -28.05 -10.14 -27.19
C VAL A 166 -29.50 -9.97 -27.63
N GLN A 167 -30.43 -10.42 -26.80
CA GLN A 167 -31.86 -10.18 -26.93
C GLN A 167 -32.33 -9.25 -25.81
N LEU A 168 -33.12 -8.23 -26.14
CA LEU A 168 -33.82 -7.42 -25.16
C LEU A 168 -34.98 -8.26 -24.61
N ALA A 169 -35.02 -8.55 -23.31
CA ALA A 169 -36.13 -9.29 -22.74
C ALA A 169 -37.34 -8.34 -22.63
N SER A 170 -38.36 -8.55 -23.47
CA SER A 170 -39.69 -7.95 -23.29
C SER A 170 -40.54 -8.85 -22.40
N ASP A 171 -41.21 -8.26 -21.41
CA ASP A 171 -42.19 -8.91 -20.53
C ASP A 171 -43.43 -9.33 -21.32
N ASP A 172 -43.36 -10.46 -22.03
CA ASP A 172 -44.54 -11.21 -22.45
C ASP A 172 -44.29 -12.71 -22.21
N ALA A 173 -44.64 -13.14 -20.99
CA ALA A 173 -45.21 -14.44 -20.63
C ALA A 173 -44.82 -14.85 -19.21
N LEU A 174 -45.68 -14.54 -18.25
CA LEU A 174 -45.79 -15.34 -17.02
C LEU A 174 -46.63 -16.59 -17.35
N PRO A 175 -46.20 -17.78 -16.88
CA PRO A 175 -47.15 -18.73 -16.33
C PRO A 175 -47.01 -18.83 -14.82
N ALA A 176 -48.17 -18.71 -14.20
CA ALA A 176 -48.41 -18.90 -12.78
C ALA A 176 -48.09 -20.33 -12.33
N ALA A 177 -47.24 -20.45 -11.31
CA ALA A 177 -47.26 -21.58 -10.39
C ALA A 177 -46.78 -21.11 -9.01
N MET A 178 -47.75 -20.67 -8.21
CA MET A 178 -47.86 -20.84 -6.74
C MET A 178 -46.66 -20.37 -5.91
N ALA A 179 -46.67 -19.21 -5.23
CA ALA A 179 -47.75 -18.65 -4.42
C ALA A 179 -48.43 -19.69 -3.50
N ALA A 180 -47.66 -20.31 -2.59
CA ALA A 180 -48.17 -20.85 -1.33
C ALA A 180 -47.02 -21.10 -0.35
N ALA A 181 -46.88 -20.22 0.65
CA ALA A 181 -46.48 -20.48 2.06
C ALA A 181 -45.81 -19.24 2.67
N VAL A 182 -46.63 -18.30 3.15
CA VAL A 182 -46.25 -17.32 4.16
C VAL A 182 -46.81 -17.80 5.49
N ALA A 183 -45.94 -18.13 6.46
CA ALA A 183 -46.20 -18.14 7.91
C ALA A 183 -44.84 -18.17 8.66
N PRO A 184 -44.78 -17.87 9.97
CA PRO A 184 -44.14 -16.68 10.52
C PRO A 184 -42.75 -16.90 11.12
N ALA A 185 -42.13 -15.78 11.53
CA ALA A 185 -40.80 -15.61 12.11
C ALA A 185 -40.26 -16.75 13.00
N ALA A 186 -39.11 -17.28 12.61
CA ALA A 186 -38.16 -17.97 13.47
C ALA A 186 -36.79 -17.26 13.37
N ALA A 187 -36.05 -17.26 14.48
CA ALA A 187 -34.78 -16.57 14.74
C ALA A 187 -33.75 -16.64 13.58
N PRO A 188 -32.87 -15.62 13.43
CA PRO A 188 -31.90 -15.58 12.33
C PRO A 188 -30.98 -16.81 12.40
N PRO A 189 -30.78 -17.55 11.29
CA PRO A 189 -29.80 -18.62 11.28
C PRO A 189 -28.42 -17.99 11.46
N ALA A 190 -27.60 -18.62 12.29
CA ALA A 190 -26.19 -18.29 12.44
C ALA A 190 -25.55 -18.13 11.06
N ALA A 191 -24.80 -17.04 10.90
CA ALA A 191 -24.13 -16.68 9.66
C ALA A 191 -23.38 -17.90 9.09
N SER A 192 -23.84 -18.41 7.95
CA SER A 192 -23.01 -19.28 7.13
C SER A 192 -21.83 -18.46 6.60
N PRO A 193 -20.60 -19.00 6.61
CA PRO A 193 -19.41 -18.31 6.18
C PRO A 193 -19.57 -17.92 4.70
N VAL A 194 -19.23 -16.68 4.39
CA VAL A 194 -19.10 -16.18 3.03
C VAL A 194 -18.20 -17.14 2.26
N ALA A 195 -18.70 -17.70 1.16
CA ALA A 195 -17.93 -18.55 0.28
C ALA A 195 -16.61 -17.87 -0.09
N ALA A 196 -15.51 -18.57 0.19
CA ALA A 196 -14.15 -18.14 -0.08
C ALA A 196 -13.99 -17.66 -1.52
N LEU A 197 -13.20 -16.60 -1.70
CA LEU A 197 -12.72 -16.18 -3.00
C LEU A 197 -12.04 -17.38 -3.69
N PRO A 198 -12.43 -17.77 -4.92
CA PRO A 198 -11.75 -18.84 -5.64
C PRO A 198 -10.32 -18.39 -5.94
N GLY A 199 -9.34 -19.02 -5.31
CA GLY A 199 -7.91 -18.69 -5.39
C GLY A 199 -7.26 -18.29 -4.06
N PHE A 200 -8.06 -18.02 -3.02
CA PHE A 200 -7.59 -17.91 -1.64
C PHE A 200 -7.95 -19.23 -0.95
N ASP A 201 -7.09 -20.22 -1.14
CA ASP A 201 -7.22 -21.49 -0.45
C ASP A 201 -7.18 -21.18 1.06
N GLU A 202 -8.14 -21.70 1.84
CA GLU A 202 -8.01 -21.82 3.31
C GLU A 202 -6.74 -22.61 3.72
N ARG A 203 -5.98 -23.10 2.72
CA ARG A 203 -4.62 -23.62 2.80
C ARG A 203 -3.49 -22.59 2.74
N VAL A 204 -3.74 -21.29 2.54
CA VAL A 204 -2.97 -20.29 3.29
C VAL A 204 -3.50 -20.30 4.73
N ARG A 205 -3.48 -21.50 5.33
CA ARG A 205 -3.10 -21.61 6.73
C ARG A 205 -1.89 -20.70 6.84
N LEU A 206 -1.82 -19.90 7.88
CA LEU A 206 -0.55 -19.68 8.56
C LEU A 206 0.15 -21.04 8.53
N ALA A 207 1.02 -21.29 7.55
CA ALA A 207 1.52 -22.62 7.28
C ALA A 207 2.51 -22.85 8.40
N ALA A 208 1.98 -23.41 9.49
CA ALA A 208 2.64 -23.93 10.67
C ALA A 208 4.04 -23.35 10.92
N VAL A 209 4.17 -22.03 11.10
CA VAL A 209 5.35 -21.53 11.80
C VAL A 209 5.21 -22.14 13.18
N PRO A 210 6.07 -23.09 13.58
CA PRO A 210 5.87 -23.76 14.85
C PRO A 210 5.95 -22.70 15.93
N THR A 211 4.93 -22.59 16.77
CA THR A 211 4.91 -21.67 17.92
C THR A 211 6.04 -21.98 18.90
N SER A 212 6.59 -23.20 18.82
CA SER A 212 7.79 -23.62 19.51
C SER A 212 8.58 -24.61 18.65
N VAL A 213 9.89 -24.42 18.60
CA VAL A 213 10.83 -25.22 17.81
C VAL A 213 11.91 -25.76 18.73
N TRP A 214 12.34 -27.00 18.51
CA TRP A 214 13.50 -27.58 19.17
C TRP A 214 14.70 -27.60 18.24
N LEU A 215 15.86 -27.22 18.79
CA LEU A 215 17.18 -27.47 18.23
C LEU A 215 17.82 -28.64 18.99
N ALA A 216 18.17 -29.71 18.28
CA ALA A 216 18.65 -30.96 18.85
C ALA A 216 20.10 -31.28 18.47
N LEU A 217 20.83 -31.91 19.40
CA LEU A 217 22.13 -32.55 19.17
C LEU A 217 22.02 -34.08 19.10
N PRO A 218 22.95 -34.76 18.39
CA PRO A 218 22.98 -36.21 18.32
C PRO A 218 23.34 -36.83 19.67
N PRO A 219 23.03 -38.11 19.89
CA PRO A 219 23.30 -38.78 21.16
C PRO A 219 24.79 -38.98 21.46
N GLN A 220 25.66 -38.85 20.45
CA GLN A 220 27.11 -38.94 20.59
C GLN A 220 27.79 -37.61 20.97
N ALA A 221 27.02 -36.52 21.13
CA ALA A 221 27.57 -35.22 21.54
C ALA A 221 28.14 -35.28 22.97
N ASP A 222 29.33 -34.71 23.15
CA ASP A 222 30.02 -34.66 24.44
C ASP A 222 29.48 -33.55 25.36
N ALA A 223 29.97 -33.50 26.59
CA ALA A 223 29.57 -32.49 27.56
C ALA A 223 29.90 -31.05 27.10
N GLY A 224 30.98 -30.87 26.33
CA GLY A 224 31.36 -29.59 25.75
C GLY A 224 30.35 -29.07 24.73
N ALA A 225 29.89 -29.94 23.82
CA ALA A 225 28.88 -29.62 22.82
C ALA A 225 27.53 -29.27 23.46
N MET A 226 27.13 -29.98 24.53
CA MET A 226 25.89 -29.69 25.27
C MET A 226 25.94 -28.33 25.97
N LEU A 227 27.09 -27.96 26.56
CA LEU A 227 27.29 -26.63 27.16
C LEU A 227 27.29 -25.52 26.09
N ALA A 228 27.94 -25.76 24.95
CA ALA A 228 27.98 -24.80 23.85
C ALA A 228 26.61 -24.58 23.20
N LEU A 229 25.80 -25.64 23.02
CA LEU A 229 24.39 -25.51 22.61
C LEU A 229 23.61 -24.67 23.62
N SER A 230 23.69 -25.00 24.91
CA SER A 230 22.93 -24.30 25.96
C SER A 230 23.29 -22.81 26.02
N GLY A 231 24.59 -22.48 25.98
CA GLY A 231 25.07 -21.10 25.96
C GLY A 231 24.69 -20.35 24.68
N CYS A 232 24.75 -21.02 23.52
CA CYS A 232 24.30 -20.43 22.25
C CYS A 232 22.79 -20.18 22.26
N ALA A 233 22.01 -21.15 22.70
CA ALA A 233 20.56 -21.03 22.79
C ALA A 233 20.18 -19.86 23.70
N GLN A 234 20.81 -19.72 24.86
CA GLN A 234 20.53 -18.61 25.77
C GLN A 234 20.80 -17.23 25.13
N LEU A 235 21.85 -17.10 24.32
CA LEU A 235 22.14 -15.86 23.57
C LEU A 235 21.08 -15.54 22.52
N HIS A 236 20.46 -16.57 21.94
CA HIS A 236 19.37 -16.45 20.96
C HIS A 236 17.97 -16.61 21.57
N GLY A 237 17.84 -16.50 22.91
CA GLY A 237 16.53 -16.55 23.60
C GLY A 237 15.88 -17.93 23.72
N GLY A 238 16.63 -19.01 23.47
CA GLY A 238 16.22 -20.39 23.70
C GLY A 238 16.52 -20.87 25.13
N GLN A 239 15.83 -21.92 25.56
CA GLN A 239 15.98 -22.53 26.89
C GLN A 239 16.25 -24.04 26.79
N PRO A 240 17.13 -24.61 27.64
CA PRO A 240 17.37 -26.05 27.65
C PRO A 240 16.11 -26.82 28.08
N VAL A 241 15.79 -27.91 27.36
CA VAL A 241 14.64 -28.78 27.66
C VAL A 241 15.11 -29.95 28.51
N ALA A 242 14.50 -30.15 29.68
CA ALA A 242 14.85 -31.25 30.57
C ALA A 242 14.52 -32.61 29.92
N THR A 243 15.52 -33.49 29.77
CA THR A 243 15.33 -34.86 29.28
C THR A 243 15.37 -35.87 30.44
N PRO A 244 14.62 -36.99 30.40
CA PRO A 244 14.49 -37.93 31.51
C PRO A 244 15.77 -38.70 31.95
N ALA A 245 16.95 -38.41 31.38
CA ALA A 245 18.21 -39.07 31.72
C ALA A 245 19.29 -38.01 32.02
N GLY A 246 19.86 -38.06 33.23
CA GLY A 246 20.64 -36.98 33.86
C GLY A 246 22.04 -36.69 33.30
N ALA A 247 22.15 -36.26 32.04
CA ALA A 247 23.40 -35.74 31.48
C ALA A 247 23.12 -34.62 30.46
N GLY A 248 22.82 -33.40 30.94
CA GLY A 248 22.67 -32.20 30.11
C GLY A 248 21.49 -32.22 29.12
N SER A 249 20.82 -31.09 28.95
CA SER A 249 19.74 -30.98 27.96
C SER A 249 20.31 -30.98 26.54
N ARG A 250 20.07 -32.06 25.79
CA ARG A 250 20.46 -32.21 24.36
C ARG A 250 19.52 -31.47 23.39
N LEU A 251 18.58 -30.73 23.95
CA LEU A 251 17.50 -30.04 23.27
C LEU A 251 17.41 -28.63 23.85
N CYS A 252 17.30 -27.63 22.99
CA CYS A 252 16.93 -26.28 23.37
C CYS A 252 15.64 -25.89 22.65
N GLY A 253 14.68 -25.37 23.41
CA GLY A 253 13.41 -24.86 22.91
C GLY A 253 13.47 -23.38 22.61
N PHE A 254 12.90 -22.99 21.48
CA PHE A 254 12.77 -21.63 21.00
C PHE A 254 11.30 -21.32 20.74
N THR A 255 10.89 -20.08 21.00
CA THR A 255 9.53 -19.59 20.70
C THR A 255 9.39 -19.04 19.27
N ASN A 256 10.49 -19.00 18.51
CA ASN A 256 10.51 -18.58 17.11
C ASN A 256 11.53 -19.43 16.35
N LEU A 257 11.14 -19.90 15.17
CA LEU A 257 12.00 -20.64 14.24
C LEU A 257 13.28 -19.88 13.90
N ARG A 258 13.22 -18.56 13.66
CA ARG A 258 14.40 -17.78 13.26
C ARG A 258 15.51 -17.83 14.32
N ALA A 259 15.14 -17.73 15.59
CA ALA A 259 16.09 -17.81 16.70
C ALA A 259 16.77 -19.19 16.78
N ALA A 260 16.03 -20.27 16.49
CA ALA A 260 16.59 -21.61 16.41
C ALA A 260 17.57 -21.75 15.22
N LEU A 261 17.24 -21.17 14.06
CA LEU A 261 18.10 -21.18 12.88
C LEU A 261 19.37 -20.34 13.06
N ASP A 262 19.27 -19.14 13.63
CA ASP A 262 20.42 -18.28 13.93
C ASP A 262 21.34 -18.96 14.97
N CYS A 263 20.77 -19.62 15.98
CA CYS A 263 21.53 -20.43 16.93
C CYS A 263 22.25 -21.59 16.25
N ALA A 264 21.57 -22.31 15.34
CA ALA A 264 22.18 -23.41 14.58
C ALA A 264 23.33 -22.91 13.69
N ALA A 265 23.16 -21.78 13.01
CA ALA A 265 24.19 -21.15 12.21
C ALA A 265 25.40 -20.71 13.06
N ALA A 266 25.15 -20.09 14.23
CA ALA A 266 26.21 -19.70 15.15
C ALA A 266 26.98 -20.90 15.68
N LEU A 267 26.33 -22.04 15.94
CA LEU A 267 27.00 -23.28 16.34
C LEU A 267 27.92 -23.79 15.23
N HIS A 268 27.50 -23.81 13.96
CA HIS A 268 28.36 -24.22 12.85
C HIS A 268 29.66 -23.41 12.72
N THR A 269 29.69 -22.18 13.24
CA THR A 269 30.91 -21.33 13.26
C THR A 269 31.84 -21.59 14.46
N ARG A 270 31.44 -22.41 15.44
CA ARG A 270 32.20 -22.68 16.66
C ARG A 270 32.97 -24.01 16.60
N PRO A 271 34.20 -24.07 17.15
CA PRO A 271 34.92 -25.33 17.29
C PRO A 271 34.29 -26.24 18.36
N PRO A 272 34.33 -27.58 18.17
CA PRO A 272 34.88 -28.28 17.01
C PRO A 272 33.92 -28.17 15.81
N GLY A 273 34.42 -27.73 14.65
CA GLY A 273 33.62 -27.68 13.43
C GLY A 273 33.07 -29.06 13.07
N GLY A 274 31.90 -29.11 12.43
CA GLY A 274 31.23 -30.38 12.09
C GLY A 274 30.00 -30.70 12.95
N TRP A 275 29.31 -29.69 13.47
CA TRP A 275 28.06 -29.84 14.21
C TRP A 275 27.01 -30.62 13.42
N ARG A 276 26.28 -31.49 14.10
CA ARG A 276 25.18 -32.27 13.53
C ARG A 276 23.92 -31.81 14.24
N LEU A 277 23.05 -31.09 13.55
CA LEU A 277 21.91 -30.42 14.17
C LEU A 277 20.62 -30.86 13.50
N ALA A 278 19.53 -30.84 14.27
CA ALA A 278 18.19 -30.96 13.71
C ALA A 278 17.24 -29.92 14.32
N VAL A 279 16.34 -29.41 13.49
CA VAL A 279 15.32 -28.42 13.87
C VAL A 279 13.94 -28.99 13.58
N LEU A 280 13.13 -29.13 14.64
CA LEU A 280 11.82 -29.77 14.58
C LEU A 280 10.77 -28.99 15.38
N PRO A 281 9.47 -29.11 15.07
CA PRO A 281 8.41 -28.51 15.87
C PRO A 281 8.34 -29.19 17.24
N ALA A 282 8.29 -28.40 18.30
CA ALA A 282 8.26 -28.91 19.67
C ALA A 282 6.89 -29.49 20.07
N ASP A 283 5.84 -29.19 19.32
CA ASP A 283 4.44 -29.54 19.57
C ASP A 283 4.01 -30.85 18.88
N THR A 284 4.76 -31.31 17.87
CA THR A 284 4.37 -32.45 17.03
C THR A 284 5.35 -33.63 17.08
N VAL A 285 6.53 -33.46 17.69
CA VAL A 285 7.59 -34.47 17.72
C VAL A 285 8.09 -34.65 19.15
N ASP A 286 8.43 -35.88 19.55
CA ASP A 286 8.99 -36.14 20.87
C ASP A 286 10.52 -35.91 20.94
N ALA A 287 11.03 -35.75 22.15
CA ALA A 287 12.43 -35.42 22.41
C ALA A 287 13.40 -36.48 21.84
N ALA A 288 13.01 -37.76 21.88
CA ALA A 288 13.80 -38.87 21.39
C ALA A 288 13.95 -38.82 19.87
N THR A 289 12.87 -38.51 19.16
CA THR A 289 12.83 -38.38 17.71
C THR A 289 13.65 -37.18 17.23
N ALA A 290 13.60 -36.06 17.94
CA ALA A 290 14.41 -34.88 17.64
C ALA A 290 15.92 -35.17 17.74
N VAL A 291 16.35 -35.86 18.80
CA VAL A 291 17.76 -36.28 19.01
C VAL A 291 18.20 -37.33 17.97
N ALA A 292 17.30 -38.25 17.61
CA ALA A 292 17.58 -39.27 16.60
C ALA A 292 17.72 -38.68 15.19
N LEU A 293 16.93 -37.65 14.83
CA LEU A 293 17.10 -36.94 13.56
C LEU A 293 18.42 -36.16 13.51
N ALA A 294 18.86 -35.55 14.63
CA ALA A 294 20.19 -34.93 14.68
C ALA A 294 21.33 -35.95 14.47
N ALA A 295 21.11 -37.22 14.83
CA ALA A 295 22.07 -38.31 14.61
C ALA A 295 22.23 -38.72 13.14
N SER A 296 21.21 -38.47 12.29
CA SER A 296 21.27 -38.76 10.85
C SER A 296 21.86 -37.62 10.02
N ALA A 297 21.97 -36.40 10.57
CA ALA A 297 22.61 -35.26 9.91
C ALA A 297 24.08 -35.54 9.59
N ALA A 298 24.60 -35.08 8.44
CA ALA A 298 26.04 -35.14 8.17
C ALA A 298 26.81 -34.12 9.04
N PRO A 299 28.12 -34.31 9.31
CA PRO A 299 28.93 -33.30 10.01
C PRO A 299 28.86 -31.95 9.29
N GLY A 300 28.55 -30.89 10.04
CA GLY A 300 28.43 -29.52 9.52
C GLY A 300 27.08 -29.22 8.87
N THR A 301 26.05 -30.03 9.11
CA THR A 301 24.72 -29.85 8.53
C THR A 301 23.61 -29.69 9.56
N THR A 302 22.56 -28.98 9.17
CA THR A 302 21.30 -28.85 9.92
C THR A 302 20.18 -29.50 9.13
N LEU A 303 19.55 -30.53 9.68
CA LEU A 303 18.36 -31.15 9.10
C LEU A 303 17.08 -30.51 9.61
N LEU A 304 16.13 -30.29 8.71
CA LEU A 304 14.80 -29.79 9.02
C LEU A 304 13.77 -30.88 8.75
N SER A 305 12.80 -31.01 9.67
CA SER A 305 11.58 -31.75 9.37
C SER A 305 10.77 -31.08 8.25
N GLU A 306 9.92 -31.83 7.56
CA GLU A 306 9.06 -31.33 6.48
C GLU A 306 8.20 -30.11 6.88
N SER A 307 7.63 -30.12 8.08
CA SER A 307 6.81 -29.02 8.59
C SER A 307 7.63 -27.76 8.89
N VAL A 308 8.88 -27.91 9.35
CA VAL A 308 9.80 -26.80 9.55
C VAL A 308 10.33 -26.28 8.21
N ALA A 309 10.65 -27.17 7.27
CA ALA A 309 11.12 -26.82 5.94
C ALA A 309 10.08 -26.03 5.15
N ALA A 310 8.78 -26.37 5.28
CA ALA A 310 7.69 -25.60 4.70
C ALA A 310 7.59 -24.15 5.23
N SER A 311 8.23 -23.87 6.37
CA SER A 311 8.27 -22.54 7.01
C SER A 311 9.57 -21.77 6.76
N VAL A 312 10.53 -22.36 6.05
CA VAL A 312 11.84 -21.76 5.74
C VAL A 312 11.75 -21.02 4.41
N ILE A 313 12.19 -19.77 4.39
CA ILE A 313 12.20 -18.96 3.18
C ILE A 313 13.58 -19.05 2.50
N PRO A 314 13.65 -19.50 1.23
CA PRO A 314 14.88 -19.47 0.45
C PRO A 314 15.52 -18.07 0.44
N GLN A 315 16.85 -17.99 0.40
CA GLN A 315 17.66 -16.74 0.45
C GLN A 315 17.65 -15.98 1.79
N VAL A 316 16.60 -16.14 2.62
CA VAL A 316 16.46 -15.48 3.91
C VAL A 316 16.93 -16.36 5.06
N ASP A 317 16.37 -17.55 5.16
CA ASP A 317 16.58 -18.50 6.26
C ASP A 317 17.63 -19.58 5.90
N GLY A 318 17.85 -19.78 4.60
CA GLY A 318 18.84 -20.70 4.04
C GLY A 318 18.35 -21.36 2.76
N GLU A 319 19.28 -21.92 2.00
CA GLU A 319 18.95 -22.73 0.83
C GLU A 319 18.52 -24.12 1.30
N LEU A 320 17.36 -24.58 0.83
CA LEU A 320 16.81 -25.90 1.12
C LEU A 320 17.26 -26.88 0.03
N GLY A 321 18.08 -27.87 0.41
CA GLY A 321 18.33 -29.05 -0.41
C GLY A 321 17.41 -30.20 0.04
N GLU A 322 16.73 -30.88 -0.89
CA GLU A 322 16.09 -32.15 -0.55
C GLU A 322 17.18 -33.18 -0.21
N THR A 323 17.09 -33.78 0.98
CA THR A 323 17.81 -35.04 1.21
C THR A 323 16.88 -36.17 0.77
N GLY A 324 17.41 -37.16 0.02
CA GLY A 324 16.66 -38.37 -0.30
C GLY A 324 16.14 -39.06 0.97
N SER A 325 15.20 -40.00 0.84
CA SER A 325 14.65 -40.74 1.99
C SER A 325 15.78 -41.30 2.84
N HIS A 326 15.91 -40.82 4.08
CA HIS A 326 16.86 -41.38 5.01
C HIS A 326 16.31 -42.73 5.51
N ASP A 327 16.84 -43.84 5.00
CA ASP A 327 16.52 -45.23 5.42
C ASP A 327 16.78 -45.50 6.93
N ARG A 328 17.28 -44.51 7.67
CA ARG A 328 17.55 -44.53 9.11
C ARG A 328 16.77 -43.48 9.90
N ALA A 329 15.66 -42.95 9.37
CA ALA A 329 14.75 -42.16 10.19
C ALA A 329 14.11 -43.04 11.27
N PRO A 330 14.07 -42.61 12.54
CA PRO A 330 13.46 -43.38 13.64
C PRO A 330 11.97 -43.65 13.35
N HIS A 331 11.47 -44.78 13.85
CA HIS A 331 10.08 -45.23 13.63
C HIS A 331 9.06 -44.15 14.04
N GLY A 332 8.27 -43.67 13.08
CA GLY A 332 7.20 -42.68 13.30
C GLY A 332 7.29 -41.44 12.40
N LEU A 333 8.46 -41.14 11.84
CA LEU A 333 8.61 -40.07 10.83
C LEU A 333 8.67 -40.68 9.42
N ALA A 334 7.52 -40.79 8.76
CA ALA A 334 7.45 -41.06 7.31
C ALA A 334 7.81 -39.80 6.46
N SER A 335 8.44 -38.80 7.06
CA SER A 335 8.54 -37.44 6.52
C SER A 335 9.85 -37.19 5.80
N ARG A 336 9.77 -36.49 4.66
CA ARG A 336 10.93 -35.94 3.96
C ARG A 336 11.71 -35.01 4.90
N CYS A 337 13.03 -35.14 4.92
CA CYS A 337 13.90 -34.21 5.63
C CYS A 337 14.56 -33.28 4.62
N PHE A 338 14.85 -32.07 5.05
CA PHE A 338 15.46 -31.06 4.18
C PHE A 338 16.78 -30.62 4.80
N LEU A 339 17.82 -30.54 3.99
CA LEU A 339 19.09 -29.97 4.37
C LEU A 339 18.95 -28.45 4.33
N LEU A 340 19.14 -27.80 5.47
CA LEU A 340 19.32 -26.37 5.51
C LEU A 340 20.80 -26.06 5.32
N THR A 341 21.16 -25.59 4.12
CA THR A 341 22.42 -24.86 3.95
C THR A 341 22.19 -23.43 4.43
N PRO A 342 23.01 -22.91 5.35
CA PRO A 342 22.85 -21.53 5.81
C PRO A 342 22.82 -20.59 4.59
N PRO A 343 21.98 -19.55 4.61
CA PRO A 343 21.93 -18.58 3.51
C PRO A 343 23.34 -18.04 3.46
N MET A 344 24.03 -18.18 2.31
CA MET A 344 25.45 -17.85 2.14
C MET A 344 25.83 -16.80 3.17
N SER A 345 26.51 -17.23 4.23
CA SER A 345 27.08 -16.28 5.16
C SER A 345 27.88 -15.36 4.26
N LEU A 346 27.62 -14.07 4.29
CA LEU A 346 28.58 -13.08 3.84
C LEU A 346 29.81 -13.15 4.78
N SER A 347 30.41 -14.32 4.97
CA SER A 347 31.85 -14.38 4.89
C SER A 347 32.15 -13.98 3.45
N PRO A 348 32.98 -12.95 3.22
CA PRO A 348 33.46 -12.71 1.88
C PRO A 348 34.15 -14.02 1.49
N ALA A 349 33.48 -14.84 0.67
CA ALA A 349 34.21 -15.64 -0.29
C ALA A 349 35.24 -14.66 -0.87
N PRO A 350 36.55 -14.99 -0.94
CA PRO A 350 37.43 -14.16 -1.73
C PRO A 350 36.68 -13.98 -3.03
N LEU A 351 36.25 -12.75 -3.30
CA LEU A 351 35.47 -12.44 -4.48
C LEU A 351 36.26 -13.14 -5.56
N GLN A 352 35.70 -14.20 -6.18
CA GLN A 352 36.13 -14.50 -7.53
C GLN A 352 35.91 -13.15 -8.17
N SER A 353 37.02 -12.47 -8.46
CA SER A 353 37.01 -11.08 -8.84
C SER A 353 36.20 -11.04 -10.11
N VAL A 354 34.90 -10.80 -9.96
CA VAL A 354 34.07 -10.35 -11.04
C VAL A 354 34.82 -9.10 -11.46
N PRO A 355 35.41 -9.07 -12.68
CA PRO A 355 36.19 -7.93 -13.11
C PRO A 355 35.36 -6.69 -12.82
N ALA A 356 35.94 -5.67 -12.17
CA ALA A 356 35.20 -4.50 -11.67
C ALA A 356 34.31 -3.82 -12.75
N GLU A 357 34.60 -4.10 -14.02
CA GLU A 357 33.79 -3.77 -15.20
C GLU A 357 32.35 -4.32 -15.16
N ARG A 358 32.06 -5.42 -14.46
CA ARG A 358 30.74 -6.07 -14.42
C ARG A 358 29.77 -5.50 -13.38
N LEU A 359 30.16 -4.46 -12.63
CA LEU A 359 29.35 -3.83 -11.58
C LEU A 359 28.81 -2.44 -11.95
N LYS A 360 29.23 -1.87 -13.10
CA LYS A 360 28.80 -0.53 -13.52
C LYS A 360 27.49 -0.61 -14.33
N PRO A 361 26.51 0.28 -14.09
CA PRO A 361 25.32 0.37 -14.93
C PRO A 361 25.70 0.56 -16.40
N VAL A 362 25.17 -0.30 -17.28
CA VAL A 362 25.39 -0.18 -18.72
C VAL A 362 24.31 0.72 -19.33
N VAL A 363 24.70 1.86 -19.89
CA VAL A 363 23.80 2.88 -20.43
C VAL A 363 23.97 2.99 -21.94
N ALA A 364 22.88 2.81 -22.70
CA ALA A 364 22.82 3.13 -24.11
C ALA A 364 22.22 4.52 -24.32
N VAL A 365 22.85 5.36 -25.15
CA VAL A 365 22.24 6.61 -25.62
C VAL A 365 21.84 6.43 -27.07
N LEU A 366 20.53 6.49 -27.33
CA LEU A 366 20.01 6.38 -28.69
C LEU A 366 20.17 7.70 -29.46
N PRO A 367 20.25 7.66 -30.80
CA PRO A 367 20.22 8.85 -31.63
C PRO A 367 18.94 9.66 -31.35
N PHE A 368 19.09 10.93 -30.97
CA PHE A 368 17.93 11.78 -30.74
C PHE A 368 17.25 12.13 -32.07
N SER A 369 15.93 12.02 -32.12
CA SER A 369 15.16 12.26 -33.35
C SER A 369 14.78 13.74 -33.51
N LEU A 370 15.31 14.38 -34.54
CA LEU A 370 15.02 15.78 -34.86
C LEU A 370 13.75 15.90 -35.71
N HIS A 371 12.75 16.61 -35.20
CA HIS A 371 11.47 16.85 -35.87
C HIS A 371 11.41 18.27 -36.43
N GLY A 372 10.95 18.41 -37.68
CA GLY A 372 10.69 19.72 -38.31
C GLY A 372 11.89 20.39 -38.99
N ALA A 373 12.97 19.64 -39.26
CA ALA A 373 14.17 20.19 -39.91
C ALA A 373 13.97 20.46 -41.41
N ALA A 374 14.44 21.62 -41.89
CA ALA A 374 14.52 21.94 -43.32
C ALA A 374 15.65 21.13 -44.00
N ALA A 375 15.54 20.92 -45.33
CA ALA A 375 16.57 20.25 -46.10
C ALA A 375 17.93 20.98 -45.97
N GLY A 376 18.95 20.29 -45.45
CA GLY A 376 20.28 20.87 -45.19
C GLY A 376 20.55 21.33 -43.75
N ALA A 377 19.63 21.09 -42.81
CA ALA A 377 19.86 21.36 -41.39
C ALA A 377 21.02 20.52 -40.83
N LEU A 378 21.77 21.09 -39.87
CA LEU A 378 22.79 20.37 -39.12
C LEU A 378 22.18 19.14 -38.43
N PRO A 379 22.91 18.02 -38.30
CA PRO A 379 22.43 16.81 -37.62
C PRO A 379 22.45 16.99 -36.10
N LEU A 380 21.68 17.96 -35.58
CA LEU A 380 21.68 18.37 -34.17
C LEU A 380 21.42 17.21 -33.21
N GLY A 381 20.58 16.25 -33.62
CA GLY A 381 20.32 15.06 -32.80
C GLY A 381 21.54 14.17 -32.63
N ASP A 382 22.33 13.98 -33.69
CA ASP A 382 23.57 13.19 -33.62
C ASP A 382 24.64 13.91 -32.80
N ILE A 383 24.75 15.24 -32.98
CA ILE A 383 25.69 16.05 -32.22
C ILE A 383 25.37 16.01 -30.72
N LEU A 384 24.10 16.10 -30.35
CA LEU A 384 23.66 15.99 -28.96
C LEU A 384 23.91 14.59 -28.39
N THR A 385 23.58 13.54 -29.15
CA THR A 385 23.88 12.14 -28.77
C THR A 385 25.37 11.96 -28.49
N ASP A 386 26.23 12.44 -29.39
CA ASP A 386 27.68 12.26 -29.30
C ASP A 386 28.27 13.00 -28.10
N GLN A 387 27.82 14.24 -27.87
CA GLN A 387 28.27 15.00 -26.71
C GLN A 387 27.78 14.39 -25.40
N LEU A 388 26.58 13.83 -25.36
CA LEU A 388 26.07 13.16 -24.17
C LEU A 388 26.81 11.85 -23.89
N ILE A 389 27.10 11.05 -24.92
CA ILE A 389 27.96 9.85 -24.79
C ILE A 389 29.34 10.26 -24.29
N GLY A 390 29.94 11.31 -24.84
CA GLY A 390 31.23 11.82 -24.40
C GLY A 390 31.20 12.37 -22.97
N ALA A 391 30.12 13.03 -22.57
CA ALA A 391 29.93 13.55 -21.22
C ALA A 391 29.77 12.44 -20.19
N LEU A 392 28.90 11.46 -20.45
CA LEU A 392 28.66 10.33 -19.56
C LEU A 392 29.89 9.40 -19.46
N SER A 393 30.64 9.22 -20.56
CA SER A 393 31.86 8.40 -20.61
C SER A 393 33.04 9.00 -19.83
N ARG A 394 33.00 10.28 -19.45
CA ARG A 394 34.08 10.93 -18.68
C ARG A 394 34.13 10.47 -17.22
N GLY A 395 33.02 9.96 -16.68
CA GLY A 395 32.94 9.44 -15.32
C GLY A 395 33.30 7.95 -15.25
N ASP A 396 33.90 7.52 -14.13
CA ASP A 396 34.20 6.10 -13.91
C ASP A 396 33.01 5.30 -13.33
N THR A 397 31.84 5.92 -13.23
CA THR A 397 30.66 5.38 -12.53
C THR A 397 29.73 4.53 -13.41
N LEU A 398 29.83 4.65 -14.73
CA LEU A 398 28.93 4.01 -15.71
C LEU A 398 29.73 3.33 -16.81
N HIS A 399 29.15 2.31 -17.45
CA HIS A 399 29.62 1.80 -18.73
C HIS A 399 28.70 2.33 -19.84
N VAL A 400 29.19 3.27 -20.65
CA VAL A 400 28.40 3.89 -21.71
C VAL A 400 28.66 3.18 -23.03
N ILE A 401 27.60 2.78 -23.71
CA ILE A 401 27.70 2.10 -25.00
C ILE A 401 28.14 3.11 -26.08
N SER A 402 29.13 2.70 -26.86
CA SER A 402 29.67 3.50 -27.97
C SER A 402 28.62 3.87 -29.00
N ARG A 403 28.75 5.09 -29.53
CA ARG A 403 27.94 5.66 -30.62
C ARG A 403 27.75 4.72 -31.80
N LEU A 404 28.82 4.04 -32.24
CA LEU A 404 28.76 3.17 -33.42
C LEU A 404 27.73 2.05 -33.24
N SER A 405 27.60 1.53 -32.01
CA SER A 405 26.66 0.46 -31.68
C SER A 405 25.22 0.94 -31.55
N THR A 406 24.98 2.19 -31.12
CA THR A 406 23.62 2.73 -30.98
C THR A 406 23.07 3.38 -32.25
N SER A 407 23.96 3.79 -33.17
CA SER A 407 23.59 4.46 -34.43
C SER A 407 22.68 3.65 -35.36
N VAL A 408 22.79 2.32 -35.33
CA VAL A 408 21.96 1.40 -36.14
C VAL A 408 20.49 1.39 -35.75
N PHE A 409 20.16 1.91 -34.56
CA PHE A 409 18.79 1.97 -34.05
C PHE A 409 18.08 3.30 -34.36
N ARG A 410 18.70 4.16 -35.19
CA ARG A 410 18.10 5.40 -35.69
C ARG A 410 16.73 5.12 -36.33
N ASP A 411 15.71 5.86 -35.91
CA ASP A 411 14.35 5.82 -36.47
C ASP A 411 13.71 4.41 -36.52
N THR A 412 14.21 3.49 -35.69
CA THR A 412 13.68 2.12 -35.63
C THR A 412 12.39 2.07 -34.79
N VAL A 413 11.42 1.26 -35.23
CA VAL A 413 10.15 1.02 -34.51
C VAL A 413 10.26 -0.20 -33.58
N LEU A 414 11.48 -0.56 -33.18
CA LEU A 414 11.71 -1.72 -32.33
C LEU A 414 11.33 -1.42 -30.88
N PRO A 415 10.77 -2.40 -30.14
CA PRO A 415 10.58 -2.26 -28.70
C PRO A 415 11.92 -2.02 -27.98
N LEU A 416 11.92 -1.12 -27.00
CA LEU A 416 13.12 -0.74 -26.22
C LEU A 416 13.85 -1.95 -25.62
N ARG A 417 13.10 -2.94 -25.14
CA ARG A 417 13.62 -4.20 -24.60
C ARG A 417 14.47 -4.98 -25.62
N THR A 418 14.06 -4.96 -26.89
CA THR A 418 14.80 -5.63 -27.97
C THR A 418 16.10 -4.91 -28.27
N ILE A 419 16.04 -3.57 -28.37
CA ILE A 419 17.22 -2.71 -28.59
C ILE A 419 18.24 -2.93 -27.46
N ALA A 420 17.78 -2.87 -26.21
CA ALA A 420 18.64 -3.03 -25.06
C ALA A 420 19.25 -4.44 -24.94
N ALA A 421 18.49 -5.49 -25.25
CA ALA A 421 19.00 -6.85 -25.29
C ALA A 421 20.09 -7.03 -26.37
N SER A 422 19.94 -6.42 -27.55
CA SER A 422 20.97 -6.43 -28.59
C SER A 422 22.23 -5.66 -28.19
N LEU A 423 22.09 -4.66 -27.33
CA LEU A 423 23.18 -3.81 -26.86
C LEU A 423 23.81 -4.28 -25.53
N GLY A 424 23.17 -5.19 -24.81
CA GLY A 424 23.55 -5.52 -23.43
C GLY A 424 23.37 -4.35 -22.46
N ALA A 425 22.43 -3.43 -22.75
CA ALA A 425 22.20 -2.24 -21.94
C ALA A 425 21.22 -2.52 -20.79
N HIS A 426 21.53 -1.99 -19.61
CA HIS A 426 20.61 -1.98 -18.46
C HIS A 426 19.66 -0.78 -18.51
N TYR A 427 20.13 0.34 -19.05
CA TYR A 427 19.37 1.58 -19.16
C TYR A 427 19.51 2.18 -20.56
N VAL A 428 18.45 2.86 -21.00
CA VAL A 428 18.41 3.51 -22.31
C VAL A 428 18.02 4.97 -22.13
N VAL A 429 18.86 5.87 -22.64
CA VAL A 429 18.55 7.29 -22.80
C VAL A 429 18.02 7.50 -24.22
N SER A 430 16.83 8.07 -24.31
CA SER A 430 16.16 8.36 -25.57
C SER A 430 15.64 9.80 -25.56
N GLY A 431 15.41 10.37 -26.74
CA GLY A 431 14.87 11.72 -26.80
C GLY A 431 14.52 12.22 -28.19
N ARG A 432 13.80 13.34 -28.20
CA ARG A 432 13.32 14.02 -29.40
C ARG A 432 13.69 15.48 -29.32
N LEU A 433 14.02 16.07 -30.47
CA LEU A 433 14.25 17.50 -30.58
C LEU A 433 13.26 18.14 -31.55
N TRP A 434 12.92 19.39 -31.27
CA TRP A 434 12.24 20.29 -32.21
C TRP A 434 13.10 21.54 -32.38
N ALA A 435 13.44 21.87 -33.63
CA ALA A 435 14.18 23.08 -33.97
C ALA A 435 13.27 24.05 -34.73
N SER A 436 13.21 25.30 -34.28
CA SER A 436 12.42 26.35 -34.93
C SER A 436 12.99 27.74 -34.63
N ALA A 437 13.28 28.50 -35.68
CA ALA A 437 13.75 29.89 -35.60
C ALA A 437 14.94 30.11 -34.64
N GLY A 438 15.94 29.20 -34.66
CA GLY A 438 17.13 29.28 -33.81
C GLY A 438 16.93 28.77 -32.38
N ARG A 439 15.73 28.29 -32.04
CA ARG A 439 15.43 27.67 -30.74
C ARG A 439 15.29 26.17 -30.85
N LEU A 440 15.85 25.50 -29.87
CA LEU A 440 15.79 24.06 -29.68
C LEU A 440 14.90 23.73 -28.47
N GLN A 441 13.99 22.79 -28.66
CA GLN A 441 13.29 22.11 -27.56
C GLN A 441 13.75 20.66 -27.56
N VAL A 442 14.15 20.15 -26.39
CA VAL A 442 14.64 18.79 -26.20
C VAL A 442 13.78 18.11 -25.17
N GLN A 443 13.20 16.98 -25.55
CA GLN A 443 12.58 16.05 -24.61
C GLN A 443 13.51 14.85 -24.48
N VAL A 444 13.89 14.53 -23.25
CA VAL A 444 14.78 13.41 -22.93
C VAL A 444 14.10 12.51 -21.91
N GLU A 445 14.35 11.21 -22.01
CA GLU A 445 13.93 10.21 -21.05
C GLU A 445 15.05 9.20 -20.80
N LEU A 446 15.08 8.68 -19.57
CA LEU A 446 15.87 7.53 -19.15
C LEU A 446 14.91 6.41 -18.78
N ALA A 447 15.09 5.23 -19.37
CA ALA A 447 14.29 4.05 -19.09
C ALA A 447 15.14 2.86 -18.62
N ASP A 448 14.57 2.04 -17.74
CA ASP A 448 15.05 0.69 -17.43
C ASP A 448 14.74 -0.24 -18.61
N ALA A 449 15.78 -0.84 -19.18
CA ALA A 449 15.69 -1.72 -20.33
C ALA A 449 14.93 -3.03 -20.08
N HIS A 450 14.94 -3.52 -18.85
CA HIS A 450 14.36 -4.80 -18.46
C HIS A 450 12.85 -4.67 -18.23
N THR A 451 12.46 -3.67 -17.45
CA THR A 451 11.06 -3.42 -17.07
C THR A 451 10.32 -2.55 -18.09
N GLY A 452 11.04 -1.75 -18.87
CA GLY A 452 10.48 -0.74 -19.78
C GLY A 452 9.96 0.50 -19.04
N GLN A 453 10.22 0.62 -17.74
CA GLN A 453 9.79 1.77 -16.94
C GLN A 453 10.64 3.00 -17.25
N VAL A 454 10.00 4.15 -17.49
CA VAL A 454 10.68 5.44 -17.57
C VAL A 454 11.03 5.91 -16.15
N LEU A 455 12.32 6.04 -15.86
CA LEU A 455 12.87 6.42 -14.55
C LEU A 455 12.93 7.93 -14.36
N TRP A 456 13.15 8.66 -15.45
CA TRP A 456 13.20 10.12 -15.47
C TRP A 456 12.89 10.62 -16.88
N ALA A 457 12.15 11.72 -16.97
CA ALA A 457 11.91 12.42 -18.23
C ALA A 457 11.89 13.93 -17.97
N GLU A 458 12.44 14.70 -18.89
CA GLU A 458 12.55 16.15 -18.76
C GLU A 458 12.43 16.84 -20.13
N ALA A 459 11.84 18.04 -20.12
CA ALA A 459 11.71 18.89 -21.29
C ALA A 459 12.50 20.18 -21.07
N LEU A 460 13.45 20.45 -21.96
CA LEU A 460 14.42 21.53 -21.87
C LEU A 460 14.34 22.42 -23.11
N GLY A 461 14.56 23.72 -22.95
CA GLY A 461 14.59 24.67 -24.05
C GLY A 461 15.90 25.46 -24.07
N ASP A 462 16.54 25.56 -25.23
CA ASP A 462 17.81 26.30 -25.40
C ASP A 462 17.91 26.90 -26.83
N HIS A 463 19.00 27.61 -27.12
CA HIS A 463 19.37 28.03 -28.48
C HIS A 463 20.02 26.86 -29.25
N GLU A 464 19.83 26.78 -30.57
CA GLU A 464 20.42 25.71 -31.39
C GLU A 464 21.96 25.65 -31.27
N ASP A 465 22.62 26.81 -31.17
CA ASP A 465 24.07 26.93 -30.96
C ASP A 465 24.56 26.34 -29.62
N ALA A 466 23.65 26.15 -28.65
CA ALA A 466 24.02 25.55 -27.37
C ALA A 466 24.46 24.08 -27.53
N VAL A 467 23.93 23.36 -28.52
CA VAL A 467 24.35 21.98 -28.82
C VAL A 467 25.71 21.96 -29.51
N LEU A 468 26.16 23.04 -30.16
CA LEU A 468 27.44 23.05 -30.89
C LEU A 468 28.64 23.36 -29.98
N ARG A 469 28.39 23.84 -28.76
CA ARG A 469 29.41 24.26 -27.81
C ARG A 469 29.91 23.11 -26.94
N MET A 470 31.22 23.02 -26.75
CA MET A 470 31.86 21.98 -25.92
C MET A 470 31.48 22.08 -24.42
N ASP A 471 31.09 23.26 -23.95
CA ASP A 471 30.63 23.59 -22.60
C ASP A 471 29.10 23.69 -22.49
N SER A 472 28.38 22.97 -23.36
CA SER A 472 26.91 22.99 -23.42
C SER A 472 26.25 22.75 -22.06
N GLN A 473 25.56 23.78 -21.54
CA GLN A 473 24.77 23.68 -20.31
C GLN A 473 23.65 22.63 -20.45
N LEU A 474 23.03 22.55 -21.64
CA LEU A 474 22.04 21.53 -21.97
C LEU A 474 22.58 20.11 -21.74
N VAL A 475 23.77 19.80 -22.26
CA VAL A 475 24.40 18.48 -22.08
C VAL A 475 24.69 18.20 -20.60
N GLN A 476 25.15 19.21 -19.86
CA GLN A 476 25.42 19.08 -18.41
C GLN A 476 24.15 18.81 -17.60
N THR A 477 23.06 19.52 -17.89
CA THR A 477 21.76 19.31 -17.23
C THR A 477 21.22 17.92 -17.51
N VAL A 478 21.25 17.46 -18.76
CA VAL A 478 20.80 16.11 -19.13
C VAL A 478 21.65 15.04 -18.45
N MET A 479 22.98 15.19 -18.48
CA MET A 479 23.91 14.28 -17.82
C MET A 479 23.63 14.18 -16.31
N ALA A 480 23.45 15.31 -15.62
CA ALA A 480 23.14 15.33 -14.19
C ALA A 480 21.78 14.68 -13.87
N GLY A 481 20.77 14.91 -14.72
CA GLY A 481 19.45 14.26 -14.62
C GLY A 481 19.54 12.75 -14.74
N VAL A 482 20.26 12.25 -15.75
CA VAL A 482 20.52 10.81 -15.98
C VAL A 482 21.24 10.20 -14.78
N LEU A 483 22.35 10.79 -14.33
CA LEU A 483 23.13 10.27 -13.20
C LEU A 483 22.28 10.21 -11.93
N ARG A 484 21.54 11.28 -11.63
CA ARG A 484 20.65 11.34 -10.46
C ARG A 484 19.60 10.23 -10.50
N ALA A 485 18.93 10.06 -11.65
CA ALA A 485 17.90 9.03 -11.81
C ALA A 485 18.45 7.61 -11.66
N LEU A 486 19.64 7.33 -12.22
CA LEU A 486 20.34 6.04 -12.04
C LEU A 486 20.71 5.78 -10.59
N PHE A 487 21.24 6.78 -9.88
CA PHE A 487 21.57 6.62 -8.45
C PHE A 487 20.32 6.43 -7.60
N THR A 488 19.24 7.18 -7.87
CA THR A 488 17.97 6.99 -7.18
C THR A 488 17.42 5.58 -7.41
N ASP A 489 17.50 5.07 -8.64
CA ASP A 489 17.02 3.72 -8.95
C ASP A 489 17.87 2.62 -8.30
N ALA A 490 19.20 2.75 -8.33
CA ALA A 490 20.11 1.84 -7.64
C ALA A 490 19.87 1.86 -6.11
N LEU A 491 19.62 3.03 -5.52
CA LEU A 491 19.25 3.15 -4.11
C LEU A 491 17.89 2.50 -3.83
N ARG A 492 16.90 2.65 -4.73
CA ARG A 492 15.61 1.95 -4.61
C ARG A 492 15.76 0.43 -4.73
N ALA A 493 16.59 -0.08 -5.63
CA ALA A 493 16.83 -1.52 -5.75
C ALA A 493 17.48 -2.11 -4.49
N VAL A 494 18.26 -1.30 -3.75
CA VAL A 494 18.85 -1.68 -2.46
C VAL A 494 17.86 -1.50 -1.29
N ARG A 495 16.98 -0.49 -1.32
CA ARG A 495 16.12 -0.07 -0.18
C ARG A 495 14.67 -0.55 -0.25
N GLY A 496 14.13 -0.66 -1.46
CA GLY A 496 12.75 -1.07 -1.77
C GLY A 496 12.70 -2.49 -2.33
N GLN A 497 13.44 -3.42 -1.72
CA GLN A 497 13.35 -4.82 -2.11
C GLN A 497 11.90 -5.28 -1.88
N PRO A 498 11.20 -5.82 -2.91
CA PRO A 498 9.96 -6.51 -2.65
C PRO A 498 10.24 -7.60 -1.62
N LEU A 499 9.23 -7.92 -0.81
CA LEU A 499 9.35 -9.06 0.09
C LEU A 499 9.87 -10.28 -0.69
N PRO A 500 10.81 -11.05 -0.11
CA PRO A 500 11.68 -11.95 -0.84
C PRO A 500 10.92 -13.04 -1.61
N ASP A 501 9.70 -13.35 -1.18
CA ASP A 501 8.82 -14.29 -1.83
C ASP A 501 7.33 -13.90 -1.73
N LEU A 502 6.50 -14.62 -2.51
CA LEU A 502 5.05 -14.47 -2.51
C LEU A 502 4.43 -14.80 -1.14
N ALA A 503 5.04 -15.73 -0.38
CA ALA A 503 4.53 -16.14 0.93
C ALA A 503 4.61 -15.00 1.95
N SER A 504 5.73 -14.28 1.97
CA SER A 504 5.96 -13.10 2.80
C SER A 504 5.04 -11.97 2.39
N HIS A 505 4.86 -11.75 1.08
CA HIS A 505 3.92 -10.75 0.59
C HIS A 505 2.48 -11.07 0.99
N ALA A 506 2.05 -12.32 0.83
CA ALA A 506 0.73 -12.78 1.27
C ALA A 506 0.56 -12.66 2.79
N LEU A 507 1.60 -12.98 3.57
CA LEU A 507 1.60 -12.82 5.02
C LEU A 507 1.46 -11.35 5.44
N LEU A 508 2.10 -10.42 4.72
CA LEU A 508 1.95 -8.99 4.96
C LEU A 508 0.51 -8.54 4.71
N LEU A 509 -0.06 -8.90 3.56
CA LEU A 509 -1.45 -8.58 3.22
C LEU A 509 -2.43 -9.18 4.24
N ALA A 510 -2.20 -10.41 4.68
CA ALA A 510 -2.98 -11.07 5.71
C ALA A 510 -2.89 -10.31 7.05
N ALA A 511 -1.68 -9.92 7.48
CA ALA A 511 -1.48 -9.17 8.71
C ALA A 511 -2.19 -7.82 8.68
N VAL A 512 -2.12 -7.09 7.57
CA VAL A 512 -2.84 -5.83 7.38
C VAL A 512 -4.34 -6.04 7.49
N HIS A 513 -4.89 -7.08 6.85
CA HIS A 513 -6.32 -7.39 6.93
C HIS A 513 -6.77 -7.75 8.35
N LEU A 514 -5.96 -8.52 9.07
CA LEU A 514 -6.21 -8.91 10.46
C LEU A 514 -6.16 -7.70 11.41
N LEU A 515 -5.31 -6.71 11.15
CA LEU A 515 -5.18 -5.50 11.96
C LEU A 515 -6.48 -4.68 12.04
N TYR A 516 -7.34 -4.76 11.02
CA TYR A 516 -8.62 -4.05 10.99
C TYR A 516 -9.83 -4.90 11.41
N ARG A 517 -9.61 -6.12 11.92
CA ARG A 517 -10.64 -6.98 12.53
C ARG A 517 -10.79 -6.63 14.01
N THR A 518 -12.02 -6.69 14.52
CA THR A 518 -12.33 -6.35 15.93
C THR A 518 -12.13 -7.52 16.91
N SER A 519 -11.61 -8.65 16.45
CA SER A 519 -11.29 -9.82 17.28
C SER A 519 -9.93 -9.62 17.94
N PRO A 520 -9.82 -9.65 19.29
CA PRO A 520 -8.53 -9.58 19.97
C PRO A 520 -7.54 -10.67 19.54
N ARG A 521 -8.06 -11.87 19.21
CA ARG A 521 -7.26 -12.98 18.68
C ARG A 521 -6.68 -12.62 17.31
N ASP A 522 -7.51 -12.16 16.38
CA ASP A 522 -7.09 -11.82 15.02
C ASP A 522 -6.09 -10.65 15.03
N PHE A 523 -6.35 -9.67 15.90
CA PHE A 523 -5.46 -8.54 16.13
C PHE A 523 -4.11 -8.97 16.72
N GLY A 524 -4.09 -9.97 17.59
CA GLY A 524 -2.85 -10.62 18.06
C GLY A 524 -2.10 -11.34 16.94
N LEU A 525 -2.81 -12.10 16.10
CA LEU A 525 -2.22 -12.78 14.93
C LEU A 525 -1.59 -11.79 13.94
N ALA A 526 -2.16 -10.59 13.78
CA ALA A 526 -1.56 -9.54 12.97
C ALA A 526 -0.17 -9.15 13.48
N ARG A 527 -0.01 -8.97 14.80
CA ARG A 527 1.30 -8.68 15.42
C ARG A 527 2.29 -9.80 15.15
N ASP A 528 1.87 -11.04 15.40
CA ASP A 528 2.76 -12.20 15.28
C ASP A 528 3.25 -12.35 13.84
N ALA A 529 2.36 -12.20 12.86
CA ALA A 529 2.71 -12.19 11.43
C ALA A 529 3.70 -11.07 11.07
N LEU A 530 3.49 -9.85 11.57
CA LEU A 530 4.40 -8.72 11.33
C LEU A 530 5.76 -8.90 12.03
N GLN A 531 5.79 -9.50 13.22
CA GLN A 531 7.05 -9.84 13.91
C GLN A 531 7.82 -10.93 13.17
N THR A 532 7.12 -11.95 12.66
CA THR A 532 7.71 -12.96 11.77
C THR A 532 8.31 -12.31 10.52
N LEU A 533 7.57 -11.40 9.87
CA LEU A 533 8.08 -10.65 8.72
C LEU A 533 9.28 -9.78 9.06
N ARG A 534 9.27 -9.08 10.21
CA ARG A 534 10.42 -8.31 10.68
C ARG A 534 11.65 -9.19 10.88
N SER A 535 11.47 -10.40 11.40
CA SER A 535 12.58 -11.34 11.61
C SER A 535 13.13 -11.91 10.29
N ARG A 536 12.27 -12.09 9.28
CA ARG A 536 12.62 -12.63 7.95
C ARG A 536 13.15 -11.56 6.99
N ALA A 537 12.66 -10.32 7.10
CA ALA A 537 13.05 -9.21 6.25
C ALA A 537 13.48 -8.01 7.11
N PRO A 538 14.64 -8.09 7.81
CA PRO A 538 15.07 -7.08 8.76
C PRO A 538 15.38 -5.72 8.12
N THR A 539 15.65 -5.69 6.81
CA THR A 539 15.91 -4.49 6.03
C THR A 539 14.66 -3.88 5.39
N HIS A 540 13.48 -4.50 5.56
CA HIS A 540 12.25 -4.04 4.92
C HIS A 540 11.44 -3.13 5.85
N ALA A 541 11.08 -1.93 5.39
CA ALA A 541 10.40 -0.90 6.21
C ALA A 541 8.94 -1.23 6.55
N ALA A 542 8.18 -1.83 5.61
CA ALA A 542 6.74 -2.03 5.76
C ALA A 542 6.31 -2.81 7.04
N PRO A 543 6.93 -3.95 7.44
CA PRO A 543 6.56 -4.61 8.69
C PRO A 543 6.70 -3.72 9.92
N LEU A 544 7.73 -2.86 9.98
CA LEU A 544 7.91 -1.90 11.08
C LEU A 544 6.83 -0.83 11.08
N ALA A 545 6.51 -0.25 9.91
CA ALA A 545 5.44 0.73 9.79
C ALA A 545 4.08 0.14 10.23
N TRP A 546 3.78 -1.10 9.85
CA TRP A 546 2.55 -1.77 10.28
C TRP A 546 2.56 -2.19 11.75
N LEU A 547 3.72 -2.54 12.35
CA LEU A 547 3.82 -2.73 13.80
C LEU A 547 3.59 -1.42 14.55
N ALA A 548 4.10 -0.28 14.04
CA ALA A 548 3.79 1.03 14.59
C ALA A 548 2.28 1.29 14.56
N ARG A 549 1.62 0.96 13.45
CA ARG A 549 0.16 1.03 13.33
C ARG A 549 -0.55 0.14 14.35
N TRP A 550 -0.05 -1.07 14.59
CA TRP A 550 -0.61 -2.01 15.56
C TRP A 550 -0.58 -1.43 16.98
N HIS A 551 0.58 -0.95 17.43
CA HIS A 551 0.73 -0.30 18.74
C HIS A 551 -0.19 0.91 18.87
N LEU A 552 -0.24 1.77 17.85
CA LEU A 552 -1.11 2.94 17.85
C LEU A 552 -2.60 2.55 17.91
N THR A 553 -2.99 1.48 17.23
CA THR A 553 -4.38 1.01 17.22
C THR A 553 -4.82 0.53 18.60
N ARG A 554 -3.93 -0.09 19.40
CA ARG A 554 -4.21 -0.43 20.80
C ARG A 554 -4.55 0.80 21.64
N VAL A 555 -3.79 1.89 21.45
CA VAL A 555 -4.05 3.15 22.14
C VAL A 555 -5.40 3.74 21.72
N VAL A 556 -5.65 3.83 20.42
CA VAL A 556 -6.88 4.45 19.87
C VAL A 556 -8.14 3.66 20.25
N LEU A 557 -8.07 2.33 20.27
CA LEU A 557 -9.19 1.46 20.68
C LEU A 557 -9.30 1.28 22.20
N ARG A 558 -8.43 1.91 22.99
CA ARG A 558 -8.36 1.78 24.46
C ARG A 558 -8.16 0.31 24.92
N TRP A 559 -7.41 -0.47 24.16
CA TRP A 559 -7.00 -1.85 24.49
C TRP A 559 -5.60 -1.92 25.14
N SER A 560 -5.01 -0.76 25.40
CA SER A 560 -3.66 -0.62 25.92
C SER A 560 -3.70 -0.42 27.43
N ASP A 561 -3.01 -1.27 28.18
CA ASP A 561 -2.82 -1.10 29.63
C ASP A 561 -1.83 0.04 29.95
N ASP A 562 -0.85 0.28 29.07
CA ASP A 562 0.09 1.41 29.14
C ASP A 562 0.14 2.18 27.80
N PRO A 563 -0.79 3.13 27.60
CA PRO A 563 -0.86 3.92 26.37
C PRO A 563 0.41 4.73 26.06
N ALA A 564 1.19 5.08 27.09
CA ALA A 564 2.43 5.83 26.91
C ALA A 564 3.55 4.93 26.39
N ALA A 565 3.66 3.68 26.88
CA ALA A 565 4.59 2.69 26.34
C ALA A 565 4.24 2.31 24.90
N ASP A 566 2.97 2.00 24.60
CA ASP A 566 2.55 1.67 23.24
C ASP A 566 2.74 2.86 22.27
N GLY A 567 2.49 4.10 22.72
CA GLY A 567 2.75 5.30 21.92
C GLY A 567 4.24 5.51 21.59
N ARG A 568 5.14 5.27 22.55
CA ARG A 568 6.59 5.29 22.32
C ARG A 568 7.05 4.18 21.38
N ALA A 569 6.56 2.95 21.58
CA ALA A 569 6.86 1.85 20.68
C ALA A 569 6.43 2.14 19.24
N ALA A 570 5.25 2.75 19.05
CA ALA A 570 4.79 3.17 17.73
C ALA A 570 5.70 4.24 17.10
N LEU A 571 6.17 5.22 17.88
CA LEU A 571 7.10 6.24 17.43
C LEU A 571 8.43 5.62 16.97
N ASP A 572 9.04 4.79 17.82
CA ASP A 572 10.35 4.18 17.56
C ASP A 572 10.30 3.28 16.32
N LEU A 573 9.23 2.50 16.15
CA LEU A 573 9.05 1.61 15.00
C LEU A 573 8.83 2.38 13.70
N ALA A 574 8.05 3.47 13.73
CA ALA A 574 7.83 4.30 12.55
C ALA A 574 9.11 5.04 12.13
N GLN A 575 9.94 5.46 13.10
CA GLN A 575 11.25 6.05 12.83
C GLN A 575 12.23 5.03 12.25
N GLN A 576 12.34 3.83 12.85
CA GLN A 576 13.16 2.75 12.30
C GLN A 576 12.74 2.37 10.87
N ALA A 577 11.44 2.40 10.56
CA ALA A 577 10.96 2.17 9.21
C ALA A 577 11.49 3.21 8.22
N LEU A 578 11.56 4.49 8.62
CA LEU A 578 12.14 5.57 7.80
C LEU A 578 13.67 5.53 7.75
N ASP A 579 14.33 5.02 8.80
CA ASP A 579 15.78 4.78 8.76
C ASP A 579 16.14 3.73 7.70
N LEU A 580 15.27 2.74 7.48
CA LEU A 580 15.42 1.72 6.43
C LEU A 580 15.03 2.24 5.04
N ASP A 581 13.87 2.92 4.94
CA ASP A 581 13.38 3.51 3.70
C ASP A 581 12.87 4.94 3.93
N PRO A 582 13.72 5.96 3.73
CA PRO A 582 13.36 7.36 3.93
C PRO A 582 12.25 7.87 3.00
N ASP A 583 12.02 7.20 1.86
CA ASP A 583 11.02 7.59 0.86
C ASP A 583 9.70 6.79 1.03
N SER A 584 9.60 5.96 2.07
CA SER A 584 8.42 5.13 2.32
C SER A 584 7.21 5.98 2.70
N ALA A 585 6.30 6.18 1.74
CA ALA A 585 5.03 6.88 1.96
C ALA A 585 4.20 6.25 3.10
N LEU A 586 4.22 4.92 3.22
CA LEU A 586 3.57 4.20 4.31
C LEU A 586 4.21 4.54 5.66
N ALA A 587 5.55 4.51 5.79
CA ALA A 587 6.22 4.83 7.04
C ALA A 587 6.00 6.28 7.47
N MET A 588 6.07 7.23 6.52
CA MET A 588 5.73 8.64 6.75
C MET A 588 4.29 8.80 7.25
N THR A 589 3.35 8.07 6.65
CA THR A 589 1.94 8.06 7.07
C THR A 589 1.77 7.54 8.49
N MET A 590 2.49 6.47 8.86
CA MET A 590 2.42 5.90 10.20
C MET A 590 3.05 6.82 11.24
N LEU A 591 4.18 7.44 10.93
CA LEU A 591 4.77 8.47 11.78
C LEU A 591 3.82 9.66 11.95
N GLY A 592 3.17 10.12 10.87
CA GLY A 592 2.17 11.18 10.92
C GLY A 592 0.97 10.83 11.82
N ASN A 593 0.53 9.58 11.80
CA ASN A 593 -0.52 9.09 12.70
C ASN A 593 -0.09 9.12 14.17
N VAL A 594 1.17 8.78 14.47
CA VAL A 594 1.74 8.89 15.82
C VAL A 594 1.76 10.36 16.26
N HIS A 595 2.21 11.27 15.38
CA HIS A 595 2.16 12.71 15.66
C HIS A 595 0.73 13.21 15.89
N THR A 596 -0.25 12.72 15.14
CA THR A 596 -1.66 13.10 15.30
C THR A 596 -2.25 12.61 16.63
N SER A 597 -2.05 11.34 16.98
CA SER A 597 -2.82 10.69 18.05
C SER A 597 -2.09 10.63 19.39
N HIS A 598 -0.78 10.39 19.36
CA HIS A 598 0.04 10.25 20.57
C HIS A 598 0.66 11.58 20.99
N LEU A 599 1.34 12.27 20.07
CA LEU A 599 2.05 13.53 20.37
C LEU A 599 1.16 14.76 20.24
N ARG A 600 0.02 14.65 19.54
CA ARG A 600 -0.94 15.73 19.24
C ARG A 600 -0.29 16.93 18.54
N ASP A 601 0.75 16.67 17.76
CA ASP A 601 1.44 17.64 16.92
C ASP A 601 0.85 17.56 15.50
N LEU A 602 -0.27 18.26 15.31
CA LEU A 602 -1.01 18.26 14.04
C LEU A 602 -0.21 18.90 12.90
N GLN A 603 0.66 19.87 13.21
CA GLN A 603 1.49 20.54 12.21
C GLN A 603 2.56 19.60 11.66
N ARG A 604 3.26 18.88 12.54
CA ARG A 604 4.25 17.89 12.12
C ARG A 604 3.60 16.71 11.40
N ALA A 605 2.43 16.28 11.84
CA ALA A 605 1.65 15.25 11.17
C ALA A 605 1.29 15.64 9.73
N GLU A 606 0.78 16.86 9.52
CA GLU A 606 0.44 17.36 8.19
C GLU A 606 1.63 17.40 7.25
N TRP A 607 2.78 17.91 7.73
CA TRP A 607 4.02 17.88 6.95
C TRP A 607 4.40 16.45 6.54
N LEU A 608 4.29 15.47 7.45
CA LEU A 608 4.58 14.07 7.14
C LEU A 608 3.61 13.50 6.10
N TYR A 609 2.32 13.84 6.17
CA TYR A 609 1.35 13.41 5.17
C TYR A 609 1.62 14.06 3.80
N ASP A 610 2.06 15.32 3.75
CA ASP A 610 2.45 15.96 2.50
C ASP A 610 3.68 15.30 1.88
N GLN A 611 4.68 14.95 2.67
CA GLN A 611 5.83 14.18 2.18
C GLN A 611 5.40 12.79 1.69
N ALA A 612 4.51 12.10 2.42
CA ALA A 612 4.00 10.80 2.01
C ALA A 612 3.27 10.87 0.65
N LEU A 613 2.45 11.90 0.45
CA LEU A 613 1.70 12.11 -0.79
C LEU A 613 2.57 12.61 -1.95
N ALA A 614 3.66 13.32 -1.66
CA ALA A 614 4.67 13.67 -2.65
C ALA A 614 5.44 12.42 -3.12
N ALA A 615 5.75 11.50 -2.20
CA ALA A 615 6.40 10.23 -2.51
C ALA A 615 5.47 9.25 -3.24
N ASN A 616 4.21 9.14 -2.80
CA ASN A 616 3.18 8.30 -3.42
C ASN A 616 1.82 9.00 -3.41
N PRO A 617 1.39 9.62 -4.53
CA PRO A 617 0.07 10.25 -4.64
C PRO A 617 -1.10 9.28 -4.49
N ASN A 618 -0.88 7.97 -4.64
CA ASN A 618 -1.90 6.93 -4.54
C ASN A 618 -1.95 6.25 -3.16
N GLU A 619 -1.21 6.75 -2.16
CA GLU A 619 -1.25 6.23 -0.79
C GLU A 619 -2.57 6.62 -0.10
N SER A 620 -3.55 5.71 -0.15
CA SER A 620 -4.91 5.97 0.34
C SER A 620 -4.96 6.26 1.84
N LEU A 621 -4.07 5.65 2.64
CA LEU A 621 -4.02 5.90 4.08
C LEU A 621 -3.47 7.29 4.41
N ALA A 622 -2.55 7.84 3.60
CA ALA A 622 -2.04 9.20 3.76
C ALA A 622 -3.16 10.22 3.54
N TRP A 623 -3.94 10.05 2.46
CA TRP A 623 -5.11 10.89 2.20
C TRP A 623 -6.14 10.82 3.34
N LEU A 624 -6.42 9.61 3.83
CA LEU A 624 -7.35 9.39 4.92
C LEU A 624 -6.87 10.05 6.23
N ALA A 625 -5.59 9.86 6.56
CA ALA A 625 -4.98 10.37 7.78
C ALA A 625 -4.87 11.91 7.75
N LYS A 626 -4.49 12.50 6.62
CA LYS A 626 -4.50 13.96 6.43
C LYS A 626 -5.90 14.53 6.59
N GLY A 627 -6.92 13.90 6.00
CA GLY A 627 -8.31 14.29 6.20
C GLY A 627 -8.72 14.26 7.68
N ASN A 628 -8.28 13.25 8.43
CA ASN A 628 -8.53 13.18 9.87
C ASN A 628 -7.84 14.30 10.66
N ALA A 629 -6.59 14.62 10.34
CA ALA A 629 -5.85 15.71 10.99
C ALA A 629 -6.50 17.09 10.71
N LEU A 630 -6.93 17.34 9.48
CA LEU A 630 -7.69 18.54 9.11
C LEU A 630 -9.02 18.63 9.87
N ALA A 631 -9.71 17.50 10.06
CA ALA A 631 -10.94 17.48 10.86
C ALA A 631 -10.68 17.86 12.33
N PHE A 632 -9.54 17.47 12.92
CA PHE A 632 -9.16 17.91 14.27
C PHE A 632 -8.81 19.40 14.35
N ARG A 633 -8.30 20.00 13.27
CA ARG A 633 -8.05 21.44 13.17
C ARG A 633 -9.33 22.27 12.94
N GLY A 634 -10.46 21.62 12.65
CA GLY A 634 -11.72 22.28 12.32
C GLY A 634 -11.91 22.58 10.83
N GLU A 635 -11.01 22.12 9.96
CA GLU A 635 -11.03 22.38 8.51
C GLU A 635 -11.90 21.34 7.77
N GLY A 636 -13.19 21.32 8.10
CA GLY A 636 -14.10 20.24 7.74
C GLY A 636 -14.31 20.01 6.24
N SER A 637 -14.47 21.06 5.44
CA SER A 637 -14.70 20.93 3.99
C SER A 637 -13.51 20.26 3.29
N GLU A 638 -12.30 20.64 3.68
CA GLU A 638 -11.07 20.10 3.11
C GLU A 638 -10.80 18.68 3.62
N ALA A 639 -11.09 18.41 4.90
CA ALA A 639 -11.08 17.06 5.45
C ALA A 639 -12.02 16.11 4.67
N LEU A 640 -13.23 16.57 4.34
CA LEU A 640 -14.20 15.77 3.61
C LEU A 640 -13.72 15.46 2.19
N ARG A 641 -13.09 16.43 1.50
CA ARG A 641 -12.48 16.22 0.18
C ARG A 641 -11.38 15.16 0.22
N HIS A 642 -10.48 15.22 1.20
CA HIS A 642 -9.39 14.25 1.37
C HIS A 642 -9.92 12.84 1.65
N THR A 643 -10.89 12.70 2.55
CA THR A 643 -11.49 11.39 2.87
C THR A 643 -12.28 10.78 1.70
N GLN A 644 -12.95 11.60 0.88
CA GLN A 644 -13.58 11.15 -0.36
C GLN A 644 -12.56 10.66 -1.38
N HIS A 645 -11.43 11.37 -1.50
CA HIS A 645 -10.35 10.94 -2.39
C HIS A 645 -9.75 9.60 -1.92
N ALA A 646 -9.49 9.44 -0.62
CA ALA A 646 -9.02 8.17 -0.05
C ALA A 646 -9.96 6.99 -0.38
N LEU A 647 -11.28 7.20 -0.26
CA LEU A 647 -12.30 6.19 -0.64
C LEU A 647 -12.33 5.91 -2.16
N SER A 648 -11.99 6.89 -3.00
CA SER A 648 -11.91 6.69 -4.45
C SER A 648 -10.71 5.84 -4.86
N LEU A 649 -9.61 5.91 -4.11
CA LEU A 649 -8.41 5.09 -4.29
C LEU A 649 -8.62 3.66 -3.80
N SER A 650 -9.36 3.48 -2.69
CA SER A 650 -9.66 2.15 -2.12
C SER A 650 -11.18 1.92 -1.94
N PRO A 651 -11.96 1.75 -3.03
CA PRO A 651 -13.42 1.68 -2.95
C PRO A 651 -13.95 0.37 -2.32
N LEU A 652 -13.15 -0.69 -2.35
CA LEU A 652 -13.47 -2.02 -1.81
C LEU A 652 -12.53 -2.42 -0.67
N ASP A 653 -11.99 -1.43 0.04
CA ASP A 653 -11.08 -1.65 1.16
C ASP A 653 -11.68 -2.63 2.19
N PRO A 654 -10.97 -3.69 2.61
CA PRO A 654 -11.47 -4.57 3.68
C PRO A 654 -11.75 -3.83 4.99
N SER A 655 -11.08 -2.70 5.21
CA SER A 655 -11.25 -1.80 6.34
C SER A 655 -12.20 -0.62 6.03
N ARG A 656 -13.11 -0.76 5.07
CA ARG A 656 -14.06 0.31 4.66
C ARG A 656 -14.82 0.96 5.82
N HIS A 657 -15.10 0.23 6.89
CA HIS A 657 -15.68 0.80 8.12
C HIS A 657 -14.83 1.93 8.69
N PHE A 658 -13.50 1.79 8.68
CA PHE A 658 -12.56 2.79 9.16
C PHE A 658 -12.56 4.05 8.28
N TYR A 659 -12.56 3.88 6.96
CA TYR A 659 -12.63 5.01 6.01
C TYR A 659 -13.92 5.81 6.16
N LEU A 660 -15.07 5.12 6.23
CA LEU A 660 -16.36 5.76 6.45
C LEU A 660 -16.46 6.42 7.83
N GLY A 661 -15.82 5.84 8.85
CA GLY A 661 -15.77 6.41 10.20
C GLY A 661 -15.03 7.74 10.25
N ILE A 662 -13.90 7.85 9.55
CA ILE A 662 -13.16 9.11 9.44
C ILE A 662 -13.92 10.11 8.55
N GLN A 663 -14.52 9.65 7.45
CA GLN A 663 -15.37 10.50 6.61
C GLN A 663 -16.56 11.07 7.39
N ALA A 664 -17.16 10.28 8.30
CA ALA A 664 -18.25 10.75 9.17
C ALA A 664 -17.77 11.88 10.09
N SER A 665 -16.58 11.75 10.68
CA SER A 665 -15.96 12.83 11.47
C SER A 665 -15.67 14.07 10.64
N ALA A 666 -15.17 13.90 9.41
CA ALA A 666 -14.90 15.01 8.50
C ALA A 666 -16.19 15.74 8.08
N ALA A 667 -17.25 15.00 7.74
CA ALA A 667 -18.56 15.56 7.41
C ALA A 667 -19.18 16.31 8.62
N LEU A 668 -19.04 15.76 9.82
CA LEU A 668 -19.47 16.40 11.06
C LEU A 668 -18.78 17.76 11.24
N THR A 669 -17.46 17.82 11.05
CA THR A 669 -16.68 19.07 11.13
C THR A 669 -17.00 20.03 10.01
N ALA A 670 -17.36 19.54 8.82
CA ALA A 670 -17.82 20.38 7.72
C ALA A 670 -19.22 20.99 7.97
N GLY A 671 -19.92 20.56 9.02
CA GLY A 671 -21.30 20.95 9.29
C GLY A 671 -22.33 20.23 8.42
N ASP A 672 -21.91 19.25 7.61
CA ASP A 672 -22.79 18.41 6.80
C ASP A 672 -23.35 17.27 7.66
N LEU A 673 -24.26 17.63 8.57
CA LEU A 673 -24.75 16.76 9.63
C LEU A 673 -25.50 15.53 9.08
N ASP A 674 -26.27 15.68 8.00
CA ASP A 674 -26.99 14.57 7.37
C ASP A 674 -26.03 13.52 6.82
N ARG A 675 -24.98 13.96 6.10
CA ARG A 675 -23.93 13.07 5.61
C ARG A 675 -23.15 12.43 6.75
N ALA A 676 -22.89 13.16 7.83
CA ALA A 676 -22.25 12.62 9.03
C ALA A 676 -23.07 11.48 9.65
N VAL A 677 -24.40 11.65 9.77
CA VAL A 677 -25.32 10.61 10.25
C VAL A 677 -25.33 9.40 9.31
N GLU A 678 -25.40 9.62 8.00
CA GLU A 678 -25.40 8.54 6.99
C GLU A 678 -24.12 7.72 7.06
N ALA A 679 -22.96 8.38 7.04
CA ALA A 679 -21.65 7.74 7.09
C ALA A 679 -21.40 7.03 8.43
N ALA A 680 -21.83 7.63 9.56
CA ALA A 680 -21.73 7.00 10.87
C ALA A 680 -22.59 5.73 10.95
N ARG A 681 -23.85 5.77 10.48
CA ARG A 681 -24.72 4.58 10.41
C ARG A 681 -24.15 3.51 9.49
N ALA A 682 -23.58 3.89 8.35
CA ALA A 682 -22.92 2.96 7.44
C ALA A 682 -21.71 2.28 8.10
N THR A 683 -20.92 3.04 8.84
CA THR A 683 -19.80 2.52 9.64
C THR A 683 -20.27 1.52 10.68
N ILE A 684 -21.31 1.86 11.45
CA ILE A 684 -21.88 0.98 12.49
C ILE A 684 -22.45 -0.31 11.89
N ARG A 685 -23.06 -0.27 10.69
CA ARG A 685 -23.51 -1.49 10.00
C ARG A 685 -22.38 -2.42 9.61
N LEU A 686 -21.22 -1.87 9.21
CA LEU A 686 -20.04 -2.65 8.85
C LEU A 686 -19.27 -3.13 10.09
N ASN A 687 -19.26 -2.32 11.15
CA ASN A 687 -18.61 -2.62 12.42
C ASN A 687 -19.39 -1.97 13.57
N PHE A 688 -20.22 -2.78 14.23
CA PHE A 688 -21.09 -2.29 15.29
C PHE A 688 -20.32 -1.83 16.55
N GLN A 689 -19.07 -2.28 16.71
CA GLN A 689 -18.19 -1.92 17.84
C GLN A 689 -17.38 -0.64 17.57
N HIS A 690 -17.59 0.04 16.45
CA HIS A 690 -16.81 1.22 16.07
C HIS A 690 -17.14 2.44 16.95
N LEU A 691 -16.44 2.58 18.08
CA LEU A 691 -16.69 3.58 19.14
C LEU A 691 -16.80 5.01 18.58
N SER A 692 -15.88 5.41 17.70
CA SER A 692 -15.88 6.75 17.12
C SER A 692 -17.11 7.03 16.26
N ALA A 693 -17.72 6.02 15.65
CA ALA A 693 -18.89 6.22 14.78
C ALA A 693 -20.16 6.44 15.63
N HIS A 694 -20.30 5.73 16.75
CA HIS A 694 -21.38 6.00 17.72
C HIS A 694 -21.27 7.41 18.31
N ARG A 695 -20.04 7.85 18.62
CA ARG A 695 -19.76 9.21 19.08
C ARG A 695 -20.16 10.26 18.03
N VAL A 696 -19.74 10.10 16.78
CA VAL A 696 -20.12 11.00 15.68
C VAL A 696 -21.63 11.02 15.48
N LEU A 697 -22.29 9.86 15.54
CA LEU A 697 -23.74 9.75 15.40
C LEU A 697 -24.47 10.50 16.52
N ALA A 698 -24.05 10.35 17.77
CA ALA A 698 -24.63 11.05 18.91
C ALA A 698 -24.49 12.58 18.77
N ILE A 699 -23.30 13.06 18.40
CA ILE A 699 -23.04 14.49 18.18
C ILE A 699 -23.89 15.02 17.02
N ALA A 700 -23.87 14.35 15.86
CA ALA A 700 -24.58 14.81 14.67
C ALA A 700 -26.09 14.90 14.89
N LEU A 701 -26.69 13.89 15.54
CA LEU A 701 -28.12 13.88 15.86
C LEU A 701 -28.50 14.94 16.89
N SER A 702 -27.63 15.19 17.87
CA SER A 702 -27.81 16.26 18.86
C SER A 702 -27.82 17.63 18.19
N LEU A 703 -26.84 17.89 17.31
CA LEU A 703 -26.75 19.14 16.54
C LEU A 703 -27.90 19.35 15.54
N LEU A 704 -28.52 18.26 15.06
CA LEU A 704 -29.75 18.29 14.25
C LEU A 704 -31.03 18.52 15.07
N GLY A 705 -30.94 18.55 16.41
CA GLY A 705 -32.12 18.65 17.29
C GLY A 705 -32.92 17.34 17.43
N ARG A 706 -32.41 16.22 16.92
CA ARG A 706 -33.07 14.89 16.97
C ARG A 706 -32.82 14.21 18.33
N ARG A 707 -33.31 14.84 19.40
CA ARG A 707 -32.98 14.53 20.81
C ARG A 707 -33.13 13.07 21.19
N HIS A 708 -34.25 12.43 20.85
CA HIS A 708 -34.50 11.02 21.20
C HIS A 708 -33.51 10.06 20.52
N GLU A 709 -33.17 10.31 19.26
CA GLU A 709 -32.19 9.50 18.53
C GLU A 709 -30.76 9.77 19.02
N ALA A 710 -30.43 11.02 19.36
CA ALA A 710 -29.14 11.39 19.95
C ALA A 710 -28.92 10.65 21.29
N GLN A 711 -29.93 10.61 22.15
CA GLN A 711 -29.89 9.86 23.41
C GLN A 711 -29.77 8.34 23.20
N ALA A 712 -30.42 7.79 22.16
CA ALA A 712 -30.26 6.39 21.81
C ALA A 712 -28.82 6.08 21.35
N ALA A 713 -28.23 6.95 20.52
CA ALA A 713 -26.84 6.83 20.10
C ALA A 713 -25.86 7.00 21.28
N GLY A 714 -26.13 7.93 22.20
CA GLY A 714 -25.36 8.11 23.44
C GLY A 714 -25.40 6.87 24.34
N ARG A 715 -26.55 6.22 24.50
CA ARG A 715 -26.65 4.92 25.20
C ARG A 715 -25.87 3.81 24.49
N GLY A 716 -25.91 3.77 23.15
CA GLY A 716 -25.10 2.85 22.35
C GLY A 716 -23.60 3.03 22.60
N LEU A 717 -23.15 4.29 22.67
CA LEU A 717 -21.76 4.64 23.00
C LEU A 717 -21.38 4.16 24.42
N LEU A 718 -22.22 4.41 25.43
CA LEU A 718 -22.00 3.96 26.82
C LEU A 718 -22.06 2.43 26.99
N THR A 719 -22.76 1.73 26.11
CA THR A 719 -22.78 0.26 26.09
C THR A 719 -21.43 -0.31 25.65
N LEU A 720 -20.73 0.40 24.73
CA LEU A 720 -19.42 -0.01 24.22
C LEU A 720 -18.27 0.43 25.13
N ASP A 721 -18.36 1.63 25.70
CA ASP A 721 -17.41 2.15 26.69
C ASP A 721 -18.17 2.76 27.88
N PRO A 722 -18.41 1.98 28.94
CA PRO A 722 -19.09 2.46 30.14
C PRO A 722 -18.32 3.57 30.89
N THR A 723 -17.03 3.73 30.61
CA THR A 723 -16.14 4.67 31.31
C THR A 723 -16.04 6.03 30.61
N ILE A 724 -16.59 6.15 29.39
CA ILE A 724 -16.50 7.37 28.60
C ILE A 724 -17.24 8.54 29.27
N ASN A 725 -16.57 9.68 29.32
CA ASN A 725 -17.13 10.93 29.82
C ASN A 725 -16.59 12.11 29.00
N VAL A 726 -17.31 13.23 29.02
CA VAL A 726 -17.04 14.39 28.17
C VAL A 726 -15.72 15.08 28.54
N GLN A 727 -15.39 15.19 29.83
CA GLN A 727 -14.14 15.81 30.30
C GLN A 727 -12.89 15.06 29.83
N ASP A 728 -12.83 13.75 30.08
CA ASP A 728 -11.70 12.90 29.66
C ASP A 728 -11.58 12.90 28.14
N TRP A 729 -12.71 12.76 27.43
CA TRP A 729 -12.74 12.79 25.98
C TRP A 729 -12.18 14.10 25.40
N LEU A 730 -12.61 15.25 25.94
CA LEU A 730 -12.17 16.56 25.47
C LEU A 730 -10.68 16.76 25.75
N ARG A 731 -10.20 16.36 26.94
CA ARG A 731 -8.77 16.41 27.30
C ARG A 731 -7.91 15.51 26.41
N GLU A 732 -8.46 14.40 25.93
CA GLU A 732 -7.73 13.42 25.11
C GLU A 732 -7.76 13.73 23.61
N SER A 733 -8.68 14.59 23.16
CA SER A 733 -8.85 14.93 21.75
C SER A 733 -7.67 15.75 21.21
N PRO A 734 -7.08 15.40 20.04
CA PRO A 734 -6.04 16.20 19.40
C PRO A 734 -6.48 17.64 19.07
N GLY A 735 -7.80 17.86 18.88
CA GLY A 735 -8.38 19.16 18.56
C GLY A 735 -9.01 19.89 19.76
N ALA A 736 -8.64 19.56 21.00
CA ALA A 736 -9.30 20.04 22.23
C ALA A 736 -9.47 21.56 22.33
N SER A 737 -8.53 22.34 21.77
CA SER A 737 -8.53 23.80 21.79
C SER A 737 -9.47 24.44 20.76
N THR A 738 -10.02 23.65 19.82
CA THR A 738 -10.88 24.19 18.77
C THR A 738 -12.30 24.47 19.27
N ALA A 739 -12.93 25.51 18.73
CA ALA A 739 -14.35 25.80 19.00
C ALA A 739 -15.27 24.63 18.61
N VAL A 740 -14.87 23.85 17.60
CA VAL A 740 -15.55 22.64 17.15
C VAL A 740 -15.57 21.57 18.26
N ALA A 741 -14.44 21.32 18.92
CA ALA A 741 -14.37 20.34 20.01
C ALA A 741 -15.24 20.73 21.21
N GLN A 742 -15.31 22.02 21.55
CA GLN A 742 -16.20 22.51 22.61
C GLN A 742 -17.68 22.32 22.28
N ARG A 743 -18.05 22.60 21.02
CA ARG A 743 -19.42 22.36 20.53
C ARG A 743 -19.78 20.87 20.57
N TYR A 744 -18.84 19.98 20.24
CA TYR A 744 -19.05 18.54 20.33
C TYR A 744 -19.17 18.04 21.76
N ALA A 745 -18.40 18.61 22.69
CA ALA A 745 -18.51 18.29 24.12
C ALA A 745 -19.94 18.59 24.63
N GLN A 746 -20.48 19.76 24.29
CA GLN A 746 -21.87 20.09 24.64
C GLN A 746 -22.88 19.14 23.99
N ALA A 747 -22.71 18.84 22.70
CA ALA A 747 -23.60 17.92 22.00
C ALA A 747 -23.61 16.50 22.60
N LEU A 748 -22.47 16.04 23.14
CA LEU A 748 -22.37 14.75 23.86
C LEU A 748 -23.11 14.78 25.21
N LEU A 749 -23.04 15.89 25.96
CA LEU A 749 -23.84 16.08 27.17
C LEU A 749 -25.34 16.00 26.85
N ASP A 750 -25.76 16.70 25.78
CA ASP A 750 -27.16 16.70 25.33
C ASP A 750 -27.63 15.30 24.87
N ALA A 751 -26.71 14.48 24.36
CA ALA A 751 -26.92 13.08 24.00
C ALA A 751 -26.89 12.11 25.20
N GLY A 752 -26.69 12.61 26.42
CA GLY A 752 -26.74 11.81 27.65
C GLY A 752 -25.42 11.14 28.04
N VAL A 753 -24.29 11.58 27.49
CA VAL A 753 -22.95 11.14 27.96
C VAL A 753 -22.60 11.92 29.24
N PRO A 754 -22.10 11.26 30.31
CA PRO A 754 -21.76 11.93 31.56
C PRO A 754 -20.68 13.00 31.40
N ALA A 755 -20.77 14.06 32.20
CA ALA A 755 -19.77 15.13 32.22
C ALA A 755 -18.42 14.65 32.77
N ALA A 756 -18.43 13.90 33.87
CA ALA A 756 -17.27 13.37 34.58
C ALA A 756 -17.52 11.90 34.99
N ARG A 757 -16.48 11.19 35.44
CA ARG A 757 -16.63 9.84 36.01
C ARG A 757 -17.58 9.90 37.22
N ALA A 758 -18.52 8.96 37.28
CA ALA A 758 -19.25 8.72 38.52
C ALA A 758 -18.23 8.23 39.56
N GLY A 759 -18.12 8.96 40.68
CA GLY A 759 -17.20 8.65 41.77
C GLY A 759 -17.58 7.41 42.55
#